data_AF-A0A950NEN9-F1
#
_entry.id   AF-A0A950NEN9-F1
#
_cell.length_a   1.000
_cell.length_b   1.000
_cell.length_c   1.000
_cell.angle_alpha   90.00
_cell.angle_beta   90.00
_cell.angle_gamma   90.00
#
_symmetry.space_group_name_H-M   'P 1'
#
loop_
_entity.id
_entity.type
_entity.pdbx_description
1 polymer ?
#
loop_
_entity_poly.entity_id
_entity_poly.type
_entity_poly.pdbx_seq_one_letter_code
_entity_poly.pdbx_strand_id
1 'polypeptide(L)'
;MNQGKPPGDSVDIPLLGSAGGNLRFELALAAKDESLETRDDPFVPLSDSSRFTRVLLGRVASGSDHTLHPVAVKIQRSLYRPAASGGTKEALTNPLIEDMWRRERENLIQCAGAEVVPLVDLGEQVFRSPPVTFCKKVRSYFHPLCPRCRGPLGDCKDDALLRDHGLAEYSRSTQRYLYCAACAAKPGRRTFYTAAASTDDKPKGDADVRRRSELYRDFGAIVNGLGEEERRALAPVFPCAGCAHREECYPADGAAGKPIVAETRLVPVSYYEFHLLPLELMELHYDEMADLIGGASWEAMRDRIRKTGAPGRDAVLSEVDDVFSSPIQWIYRGDSSGRFALEVLHLKLNLFSQLCHGLRAYHARCREPHLDVSPAQVMVDIVPGSTNLPARWTFRARLIGIAGPHRFATDGAPEGAVPPLLIPAPDADRIFVSPFVRKAEFGREESLRVTVRSLKADGKQLKLEGSASSERARLDNVQPGDAVRLAPASAGGPLEGMTIWGTVNGAEERGVRFTAVLDAASGLDPSKKPGDFDAGVAFFPRFQVPCDLYGLGMLYFRTLLVNDATDLLAVEDGVQRVLKKLALWLEGKKSPAAARVAGELMPIVEREKEVFASPAILYLQDDRDERPRALPQRLWSDLLLFGFKLVTGIPGFSFSTGHADCPPEKPETLMDQVMTELAGLEDRVRIELFSKADRDREIFEICSQLLEELPGGGRGFPP
;
A
#
# COMPACT_ATOMS: atom_id res chain seq x y z
N MET A 1 48.23 2.49 -22.73
CA MET A 1 48.82 1.77 -21.58
C MET A 1 48.09 2.25 -20.34
N ASN A 2 47.02 1.54 -19.96
CA ASN A 2 46.24 1.82 -18.76
C ASN A 2 47.03 1.31 -17.55
N GLN A 3 47.55 2.21 -16.73
CA GLN A 3 48.04 1.86 -15.40
C GLN A 3 46.82 1.56 -14.53
N GLY A 4 46.73 0.32 -14.05
CA GLY A 4 45.67 -0.14 -13.18
C GLY A 4 45.70 0.61 -11.84
N LYS A 5 44.53 1.12 -11.43
CA LYS A 5 44.29 1.57 -10.06
C LYS A 5 44.49 0.39 -9.08
N PRO A 6 45.14 0.60 -7.93
CA PRO A 6 45.26 -0.43 -6.91
C PRO A 6 43.87 -0.78 -6.31
N PRO A 7 43.64 -2.04 -5.90
CA PRO A 7 42.39 -2.46 -5.28
C PRO A 7 42.34 -1.95 -3.83
N GLY A 8 41.64 -0.84 -3.61
CA GLY A 8 41.48 -0.21 -2.29
C GLY A 8 40.62 1.07 -2.28
N ASP A 9 40.44 1.74 -3.42
CA ASP A 9 39.84 3.09 -3.51
C ASP A 9 38.30 3.16 -3.68
N SER A 10 37.53 2.09 -3.44
CA SER A 10 36.06 2.17 -3.65
C SER A 10 35.22 1.36 -2.65
N VAL A 11 35.60 1.36 -1.37
CA VAL A 11 34.65 0.98 -0.33
C VAL A 11 34.00 2.26 0.15
N ASP A 12 32.83 2.57 -0.39
CA ASP A 12 32.05 3.73 0.01
C ASP A 12 31.61 3.58 1.49
N ILE A 13 31.40 4.71 2.17
CA ILE A 13 30.83 4.73 3.54
C ILE A 13 29.30 4.71 3.39
N PRO A 14 28.56 3.94 4.21
CA PRO A 14 27.11 3.96 4.14
C PRO A 14 26.57 5.36 4.30
N LEU A 15 25.61 5.75 3.46
CA LEU A 15 24.96 7.06 3.60
C LEU A 15 24.39 7.26 5.02
N LEU A 16 23.82 6.20 5.59
CA LEU A 16 23.39 6.15 6.99
C LEU A 16 24.57 6.40 7.93
N GLY A 17 24.52 7.51 8.65
CA GLY A 17 25.59 7.95 9.54
C GLY A 17 26.79 8.60 8.85
N SER A 18 26.83 8.68 7.51
CA SER A 18 27.86 9.46 6.81
C SER A 18 27.52 10.95 6.81
N ALA A 19 28.57 11.76 6.93
CA ALA A 19 28.53 13.21 6.80
C ALA A 19 28.90 13.59 5.36
N GLY A 20 27.94 13.51 4.45
CA GLY A 20 28.04 14.19 3.15
C GLY A 20 27.87 15.70 3.35
N GLY A 21 28.79 16.35 4.08
CA GLY A 21 28.67 17.73 4.56
C GLY A 21 28.27 17.84 6.05
N ASN A 22 27.80 19.02 6.48
CA ASN A 22 27.39 19.26 7.88
C ASN A 22 26.12 18.48 8.31
N LEU A 23 25.45 17.80 7.36
CA LEU A 23 24.21 17.07 7.57
C LEU A 23 24.45 15.56 7.60
N ARG A 24 23.78 14.88 8.53
CA ARG A 24 23.83 13.43 8.73
C ARG A 24 22.42 12.86 8.74
N PHE A 25 22.22 11.77 8.03
CA PHE A 25 20.97 11.00 8.05
C PHE A 25 21.15 9.76 8.93
N GLU A 26 20.36 9.64 9.99
CA GLU A 26 20.50 8.58 11.01
C GLU A 26 19.15 7.96 11.36
N LEU A 27 19.17 6.67 11.71
CA LEU A 27 18.00 6.01 12.29
C LEU A 27 17.98 6.26 13.80
N ALA A 28 16.78 6.51 14.35
CA ALA A 28 16.61 6.65 15.78
C ALA A 28 16.86 5.31 16.49
N LEU A 29 17.60 5.36 17.60
CA LEU A 29 17.96 4.20 18.41
C LEU A 29 16.98 4.00 19.56
N ALA A 30 16.61 2.74 19.82
CA ALA A 30 15.64 2.36 20.85
C ALA A 30 16.16 2.54 22.28
N ALA A 31 17.47 2.74 22.45
CA ALA A 31 18.11 3.09 23.71
C ALA A 31 19.33 3.98 23.46
N LYS A 32 19.56 4.94 24.36
CA LYS A 32 20.70 5.87 24.31
C LYS A 32 21.86 5.45 25.23
N ASP A 33 21.71 4.37 25.99
CA ASP A 33 22.68 3.85 26.97
C ASP A 33 23.24 2.48 26.54
N GLU A 34 23.90 1.77 27.47
CA GLU A 34 24.47 0.44 27.22
C GLU A 34 23.41 -0.66 27.06
N SER A 35 22.16 -0.42 27.44
CA SER A 35 21.06 -1.38 27.26
C SER A 35 20.77 -1.67 25.79
N LEU A 36 21.26 -0.83 24.87
CA LEU A 36 21.17 -1.09 23.43
C LEU A 36 21.79 -2.44 23.04
N GLU A 37 22.89 -2.86 23.67
CA GLU A 37 23.59 -4.11 23.32
C GLU A 37 22.73 -5.36 23.56
N THR A 38 21.79 -5.32 24.51
CA THR A 38 20.92 -6.46 24.86
C THR A 38 19.65 -6.53 24.01
N ARG A 39 19.36 -5.52 23.18
CA ARG A 39 18.19 -5.51 22.31
C ARG A 39 18.43 -6.28 21.01
N ASP A 40 17.41 -7.01 20.56
CA ASP A 40 17.43 -7.71 19.27
C ASP A 40 17.41 -6.74 18.08
N ASP A 41 16.55 -5.72 18.16
CA ASP A 41 16.47 -4.61 17.19
C ASP A 41 16.87 -3.30 17.87
N PRO A 42 17.95 -2.62 17.42
CA PRO A 42 18.41 -1.38 18.03
C PRO A 42 17.62 -0.16 17.55
N PHE A 43 16.76 -0.29 16.53
CA PHE A 43 16.08 0.84 15.91
C PHE A 43 14.67 1.04 16.45
N VAL A 44 14.12 2.22 16.23
CA VAL A 44 12.77 2.60 16.68
C VAL A 44 11.75 2.36 15.56
N PRO A 45 10.90 1.31 15.64
CA PRO A 45 9.88 1.07 14.64
C PRO A 45 8.66 1.99 14.79
N LEU A 46 8.26 2.62 13.68
CA LEU A 46 6.98 3.32 13.53
C LEU A 46 5.89 2.36 13.04
N SER A 47 6.25 1.45 12.14
CA SER A 47 5.38 0.36 11.69
C SER A 47 6.22 -0.85 11.29
N ASP A 48 5.79 -2.03 11.70
CA ASP A 48 6.44 -3.30 11.36
C ASP A 48 5.41 -4.36 10.94
N SER A 49 4.23 -4.00 10.41
CA SER A 49 3.19 -4.97 10.03
C SER A 49 3.37 -5.54 8.61
N SER A 50 3.83 -4.72 7.66
CA SER A 50 3.92 -5.06 6.23
C SER A 50 4.86 -6.24 5.92
N ARG A 51 4.51 -6.98 4.86
CA ARG A 51 5.26 -8.16 4.41
C ARG A 51 6.66 -7.84 3.87
N PHE A 52 6.78 -6.76 3.11
CA PHE A 52 8.01 -6.39 2.38
C PHE A 52 8.76 -5.23 3.00
N THR A 53 8.08 -4.45 3.83
CA THR A 53 8.58 -3.18 4.34
C THR A 53 8.54 -3.14 5.86
N ARG A 54 9.41 -2.30 6.42
CA ARG A 54 9.33 -1.79 7.80
C ARG A 54 9.54 -0.29 7.76
N VAL A 55 8.86 0.46 8.63
CA VAL A 55 8.99 1.91 8.73
C VAL A 55 9.64 2.25 10.06
N LEU A 56 10.77 2.96 10.00
CA LEU A 56 11.57 3.33 11.16
C LEU A 56 11.57 4.84 11.35
N LEU A 57 11.70 5.26 12.61
CA LEU A 57 11.95 6.66 12.89
C LEU A 57 13.41 6.97 12.53
N GLY A 58 13.60 7.99 11.71
CA GLY A 58 14.90 8.55 11.37
C GLY A 58 14.95 10.04 11.65
N ARG A 59 16.14 10.61 11.43
CA ARG A 59 16.37 12.05 11.57
C ARG A 59 17.40 12.54 10.55
N VAL A 60 17.22 13.77 10.12
CA VAL A 60 18.26 14.59 9.52
C VAL A 60 18.85 15.45 10.63
N ALA A 61 20.15 15.32 10.89
CA ALA A 61 20.85 16.00 11.97
C ALA A 61 21.98 16.87 11.44
N SER A 62 22.31 17.95 12.14
CA SER A 62 23.51 18.77 11.92
C SER A 62 24.44 18.64 13.13
N GLY A 63 25.72 18.36 12.91
CA GLY A 63 26.66 18.06 14.01
C GLY A 63 26.28 16.80 14.79
N SER A 64 26.76 16.64 16.03
CA SER A 64 26.59 15.40 16.84
C SER A 64 25.14 15.17 17.32
N ASP A 65 24.42 16.24 17.68
CA ASP A 65 23.19 16.09 18.48
C ASP A 65 21.99 16.92 18.02
N HIS A 66 22.16 17.87 17.10
CA HIS A 66 21.06 18.73 16.69
C HIS A 66 20.22 18.09 15.58
N THR A 67 19.03 17.59 15.91
CA THR A 67 18.04 17.14 14.94
C THR A 67 17.43 18.35 14.23
N LEU A 68 17.57 18.41 12.91
CA LEU A 68 16.92 19.41 12.08
C LEU A 68 15.50 19.00 11.70
N HIS A 69 15.31 17.72 11.37
CA HIS A 69 14.02 17.22 10.88
C HIS A 69 13.85 15.73 11.21
N PRO A 70 12.78 15.30 11.90
CA PRO A 70 12.44 13.89 12.04
C PRO A 70 11.83 13.35 10.73
N VAL A 71 12.08 12.10 10.39
CA VAL A 71 11.59 11.52 9.12
C VAL A 71 11.12 10.08 9.34
N ALA A 72 10.09 9.67 8.59
CA ALA A 72 9.65 8.28 8.53
C ALA A 72 10.44 7.56 7.43
N VAL A 73 11.21 6.52 7.79
CA VAL A 73 12.10 5.83 6.87
C VAL A 73 11.51 4.46 6.52
N LYS A 74 10.92 4.35 5.33
CA LYS A 74 10.39 3.09 4.80
C LYS A 74 11.53 2.29 4.17
N ILE A 75 11.79 1.09 4.68
CA ILE A 75 12.94 0.24 4.31
C ILE A 75 12.47 -1.15 3.86
N GLN A 76 13.10 -1.68 2.82
CA GLN A 76 12.92 -3.06 2.37
C GLN A 76 13.48 -4.05 3.39
N ARG A 77 12.67 -5.05 3.76
CA ARG A 77 13.12 -6.10 4.68
C ARG A 77 14.21 -6.97 4.05
N SER A 78 15.13 -7.44 4.89
CA SER A 78 16.07 -8.50 4.49
C SER A 78 15.36 -9.85 4.35
N LEU A 79 14.41 -10.13 5.24
CA LEU A 79 13.58 -11.34 5.24
C LEU A 79 12.11 -10.93 5.13
N TYR A 80 11.44 -11.38 4.08
CA TYR A 80 10.02 -11.11 3.89
C TYR A 80 9.16 -12.03 4.74
N ARG A 81 8.05 -11.51 5.23
CA ARG A 81 7.07 -12.33 5.95
C ARG A 81 6.35 -13.28 5.00
N PRO A 82 5.85 -14.43 5.49
CA PRO A 82 4.93 -15.24 4.70
C PRO A 82 3.66 -14.45 4.38
N ALA A 83 3.01 -14.79 3.26
CA ALA A 83 1.69 -14.24 2.95
C ALA A 83 0.67 -14.69 3.99
N ALA A 84 -0.32 -13.84 4.28
CA ALA A 84 -1.47 -14.27 5.07
C ALA A 84 -2.24 -15.38 4.34
N SER A 85 -2.82 -16.30 5.10
CA SER A 85 -3.58 -17.44 4.57
C SER A 85 -4.68 -16.96 3.60
N GLY A 86 -4.65 -17.47 2.36
CA GLY A 86 -5.67 -17.15 1.33
C GLY A 86 -5.30 -16.04 0.33
N GLY A 87 -4.03 -15.61 0.27
CA GLY A 87 -3.50 -14.73 -0.79
C GLY A 87 -3.43 -15.41 -2.17
N THR A 88 -3.19 -14.62 -3.22
CA THR A 88 -3.02 -15.09 -4.60
C THR A 88 -1.91 -16.16 -4.70
N LYS A 89 -2.11 -17.16 -5.57
CA LYS A 89 -1.18 -18.29 -5.75
C LYS A 89 0.15 -17.91 -6.42
N GLU A 90 0.31 -16.66 -6.86
CA GLU A 90 1.51 -16.23 -7.57
C GLU A 90 2.66 -15.98 -6.60
N ALA A 91 3.79 -16.63 -6.88
CA ALA A 91 4.99 -16.46 -6.09
C ALA A 91 5.69 -15.16 -6.51
N LEU A 92 5.60 -14.12 -5.67
CA LEU A 92 6.42 -12.92 -5.85
C LEU A 92 7.90 -13.28 -5.90
N THR A 93 8.64 -12.56 -6.75
CA THR A 93 10.08 -12.74 -6.98
C THR A 93 10.84 -11.46 -6.65
N ASN A 94 12.17 -11.53 -6.53
CA ASN A 94 12.97 -10.32 -6.29
C ASN A 94 12.75 -9.23 -7.36
N PRO A 95 12.73 -9.52 -8.68
CA PRO A 95 12.45 -8.50 -9.70
C PRO A 95 11.09 -7.81 -9.55
N LEU A 96 10.04 -8.56 -9.18
CA LEU A 96 8.72 -7.98 -8.92
C LEU A 96 8.75 -7.04 -7.71
N ILE A 97 9.48 -7.42 -6.65
CA ILE A 97 9.65 -6.57 -5.47
C ILE A 97 10.47 -5.31 -5.82
N GLU A 98 11.54 -5.43 -6.60
CA GLU A 98 12.32 -4.27 -7.09
C GLU A 98 11.46 -3.32 -7.93
N ASP A 99 10.57 -3.85 -8.80
CA ASP A 99 9.62 -3.06 -9.56
C ASP A 99 8.63 -2.31 -8.65
N MET A 100 8.09 -2.95 -7.61
CA MET A 100 7.21 -2.30 -6.64
C MET A 100 7.89 -1.10 -5.96
N TRP A 101 9.13 -1.24 -5.52
CA TRP A 101 9.87 -0.14 -4.90
C TRP A 101 10.18 1.01 -5.87
N ARG A 102 10.56 0.68 -7.10
CA ARG A 102 10.80 1.69 -8.15
C ARG A 102 9.52 2.47 -8.44
N ARG A 103 8.40 1.79 -8.64
CA ARG A 103 7.09 2.43 -8.89
C ARG A 103 6.64 3.28 -7.71
N GLU A 104 6.82 2.82 -6.47
CA GLU A 104 6.50 3.64 -5.29
C GLU A 104 7.27 4.97 -5.32
N ARG A 105 8.58 4.93 -5.57
CA ARG A 105 9.40 6.16 -5.68
C ARG A 105 8.91 7.06 -6.81
N GLU A 106 8.73 6.50 -8.01
CA GLU A 106 8.29 7.25 -9.19
C GLU A 106 6.93 7.90 -8.95
N ASN A 107 5.99 7.16 -8.37
CA ASN A 107 4.67 7.65 -8.03
C ASN A 107 4.76 8.73 -6.94
N LEU A 108 5.68 8.64 -5.97
CA LEU A 108 5.84 9.66 -4.90
C LEU A 108 6.33 10.97 -5.49
N ILE A 109 7.26 10.88 -6.44
CA ILE A 109 7.81 12.05 -7.15
C ILE A 109 6.73 12.66 -8.07
N GLN A 110 6.03 11.84 -8.86
CA GLN A 110 5.00 12.30 -9.79
C GLN A 110 3.78 12.87 -9.05
N CYS A 111 3.42 12.26 -7.92
CA CYS A 111 2.29 12.65 -7.09
C CYS A 111 2.63 13.67 -6.00
N ALA A 112 3.82 14.27 -6.00
CA ALA A 112 4.17 15.32 -5.07
C ALA A 112 3.08 16.42 -5.03
N GLY A 113 2.63 16.78 -3.84
CA GLY A 113 1.47 17.65 -3.63
C GLY A 113 1.04 17.69 -2.17
N ALA A 114 -0.08 18.38 -1.91
CA ALA A 114 -0.64 18.49 -0.57
C ALA A 114 -1.32 17.19 -0.12
N GLU A 115 -1.69 16.33 -1.07
CA GLU A 115 -2.56 15.17 -0.86
C GLU A 115 -1.81 13.83 -0.77
N VAL A 116 -0.51 13.84 -1.06
CA VAL A 116 0.38 12.68 -0.97
C VAL A 116 1.59 13.03 -0.12
N VAL A 117 2.06 12.09 0.69
CA VAL A 117 3.24 12.32 1.52
C VAL A 117 4.47 12.63 0.66
N PRO A 118 5.21 13.71 0.95
CA PRO A 118 6.39 14.06 0.19
C PRO A 118 7.57 13.16 0.57
N LEU A 119 8.38 12.87 -0.44
CA LEU A 119 9.71 12.32 -0.26
C LEU A 119 10.63 13.41 0.26
N VAL A 120 11.40 13.11 1.31
CA VAL A 120 12.46 14.00 1.78
C VAL A 120 13.67 13.82 0.85
N ASP A 121 14.04 14.86 0.12
CA ASP A 121 15.17 14.77 -0.80
C ASP A 121 16.49 14.68 -0.03
N LEU A 122 17.08 13.49 -0.03
CA LEU A 122 18.40 13.21 0.51
C LEU A 122 19.42 12.87 -0.61
N GLY A 123 19.03 13.05 -1.88
CA GLY A 123 19.78 12.65 -3.07
C GLY A 123 19.37 11.30 -3.67
N GLU A 124 19.60 11.11 -4.97
CA GLU A 124 19.19 9.88 -5.68
C GLU A 124 19.87 8.60 -5.18
N GLN A 125 21.09 8.73 -4.64
CA GLN A 125 21.88 7.60 -4.14
C GLN A 125 21.28 6.96 -2.88
N VAL A 126 20.35 7.63 -2.20
CA VAL A 126 19.68 7.12 -0.98
C VAL A 126 18.73 5.98 -1.29
N PHE A 127 18.12 6.00 -2.48
CA PHE A 127 17.01 5.12 -2.80
C PHE A 127 17.40 3.65 -2.81
N ARG A 128 18.61 3.31 -3.27
CA ARG A 128 19.15 1.96 -3.27
C ARG A 128 20.50 1.95 -2.58
N SER A 129 20.60 1.16 -1.51
CA SER A 129 21.80 1.07 -0.68
C SER A 129 22.39 -0.33 -0.71
N PRO A 130 23.73 -0.49 -0.72
CA PRO A 130 24.38 -1.77 -0.44
C PRO A 130 23.99 -2.29 0.96
N PRO A 131 24.27 -3.56 1.29
CA PRO A 131 24.00 -4.10 2.62
C PRO A 131 24.63 -3.23 3.72
N VAL A 132 23.90 -2.93 4.80
CA VAL A 132 24.39 -2.08 5.90
C VAL A 132 24.31 -2.83 7.22
N THR A 133 25.44 -2.88 7.92
CA THR A 133 25.56 -3.40 9.28
C THR A 133 25.73 -2.26 10.27
N PHE A 134 25.08 -2.36 11.43
CA PHE A 134 25.22 -1.44 12.55
C PHE A 134 25.89 -2.15 13.73
N CYS A 135 26.90 -1.52 14.32
CA CYS A 135 27.51 -1.98 15.55
C CYS A 135 26.87 -1.29 16.76
N LYS A 136 26.18 -2.05 17.61
CA LYS A 136 25.52 -1.53 18.82
C LYS A 136 26.49 -0.95 19.84
N LYS A 137 27.74 -1.43 19.86
CA LYS A 137 28.77 -0.98 20.82
C LYS A 137 29.30 0.41 20.53
N VAL A 138 29.75 0.64 19.29
CA VAL A 138 30.37 1.91 18.87
C VAL A 138 29.41 2.81 18.08
N ARG A 139 28.16 2.37 17.89
CA ARG A 139 27.08 3.10 17.20
C ARG A 139 27.46 3.58 15.80
N SER A 140 28.08 2.69 15.04
CA SER A 140 28.60 3.00 13.70
C SER A 140 28.01 2.06 12.66
N TYR A 141 27.71 2.63 11.49
CA TYR A 141 27.23 1.92 10.30
C TYR A 141 28.41 1.59 9.38
N PHE A 142 28.39 0.43 8.76
CA PHE A 142 29.38 0.04 7.75
C PHE A 142 28.82 -0.97 6.75
N HIS A 143 29.41 -1.04 5.56
CA HIS A 143 29.09 -2.10 4.59
C HIS A 143 29.89 -3.37 4.92
N PRO A 144 29.27 -4.57 4.92
CA PRO A 144 29.98 -5.80 5.23
C PRO A 144 31.00 -6.11 4.12
N LEU A 145 32.21 -6.49 4.53
CA LEU A 145 33.32 -6.79 3.61
C LEU A 145 33.48 -8.29 3.39
N CYS A 146 34.00 -8.68 2.23
CA CYS A 146 34.37 -10.07 1.96
C CYS A 146 35.50 -10.52 2.91
N PRO A 147 35.31 -11.55 3.74
CA PRO A 147 36.34 -12.03 4.68
C PRO A 147 37.65 -12.48 4.02
N ARG A 148 37.61 -12.84 2.73
CA ARG A 148 38.76 -13.34 1.97
C ARG A 148 39.59 -12.25 1.32
N CYS A 149 38.94 -11.25 0.71
CA CYS A 149 39.63 -10.24 -0.10
C CYS A 149 39.38 -8.79 0.34
N ARG A 150 38.56 -8.57 1.38
CA ARG A 150 38.16 -7.26 1.91
C ARG A 150 37.37 -6.38 0.92
N GLY A 151 37.05 -6.89 -0.28
CA GLY A 151 36.18 -6.23 -1.24
C GLY A 151 34.70 -6.24 -0.82
N PRO A 152 33.83 -5.51 -1.54
CA PRO A 152 32.43 -5.40 -1.19
C PRO A 152 31.69 -6.74 -1.33
N LEU A 153 30.70 -6.95 -0.45
CA LEU A 153 29.67 -7.97 -0.61
C LEU A 153 28.40 -7.34 -1.19
N GLY A 154 27.80 -8.01 -2.16
CA GLY A 154 26.54 -7.59 -2.78
C GLY A 154 25.68 -8.80 -3.15
N ASP A 155 24.46 -8.53 -3.61
CA ASP A 155 23.51 -9.58 -3.99
C ASP A 155 23.99 -10.33 -5.24
N CYS A 156 23.95 -11.66 -5.21
CA CYS A 156 24.16 -12.50 -6.39
C CYS A 156 22.92 -12.48 -7.27
N LYS A 157 22.98 -11.71 -8.37
CA LYS A 157 21.92 -11.63 -9.40
C LYS A 157 22.15 -12.55 -10.60
N ASP A 158 23.24 -13.32 -10.60
CA ASP A 158 23.57 -14.28 -11.66
C ASP A 158 22.84 -15.61 -11.42
N ASP A 159 21.70 -15.78 -12.10
CA ASP A 159 20.88 -17.00 -12.00
C ASP A 159 21.58 -18.25 -12.51
N ALA A 160 22.49 -18.13 -13.49
CA ALA A 160 23.25 -19.27 -13.98
C ALA A 160 24.21 -19.76 -12.88
N LEU A 161 24.94 -18.82 -12.26
CA LEU A 161 25.83 -19.12 -11.15
C LEU A 161 25.08 -19.77 -9.97
N LEU A 162 23.91 -19.24 -9.60
CA LEU A 162 23.10 -19.80 -8.51
C LEU A 162 22.60 -21.21 -8.85
N ARG A 163 22.07 -21.41 -10.06
CA ARG A 163 21.56 -22.69 -10.54
C ARG A 163 22.64 -23.77 -10.57
N ASP A 164 23.82 -23.44 -11.09
CA ASP A 164 24.96 -24.36 -11.19
C ASP A 164 25.41 -24.88 -9.81
N HIS A 165 25.21 -24.07 -8.77
CA HIS A 165 25.54 -24.41 -7.39
C HIS A 165 24.36 -24.94 -6.56
N GLY A 166 23.21 -25.22 -7.20
CA GLY A 166 22.03 -25.77 -6.53
C GLY A 166 21.33 -24.80 -5.58
N LEU A 167 21.50 -23.49 -5.80
CA LEU A 167 20.87 -22.42 -5.04
C LEU A 167 19.65 -21.87 -5.79
N ALA A 168 18.70 -21.30 -5.05
CA ALA A 168 17.53 -20.64 -5.63
C ALA A 168 17.95 -19.44 -6.49
N GLU A 169 17.41 -19.35 -7.71
CA GLU A 169 17.62 -18.24 -8.63
C GLU A 169 17.09 -16.92 -8.05
N TYR A 170 17.80 -15.82 -8.31
CA TYR A 170 17.41 -14.49 -7.87
C TYR A 170 16.11 -14.04 -8.56
N SER A 171 15.99 -14.28 -9.88
CA SER A 171 14.84 -13.81 -10.66
C SER A 171 13.55 -14.60 -10.43
N ARG A 172 13.65 -15.83 -9.91
CA ARG A 172 12.52 -16.76 -9.75
C ARG A 172 12.13 -17.04 -8.30
N SER A 173 12.78 -16.37 -7.35
CA SER A 173 12.50 -16.53 -5.93
C SER A 173 12.60 -15.20 -5.17
N THR A 174 12.29 -15.23 -3.88
CA THR A 174 12.61 -14.14 -2.95
C THR A 174 13.89 -14.39 -2.15
N GLN A 175 14.56 -15.53 -2.39
CA GLN A 175 15.81 -15.86 -1.73
C GLN A 175 16.92 -14.99 -2.31
N ARG A 176 17.84 -14.57 -1.42
CA ARG A 176 18.97 -13.70 -1.78
C ARG A 176 20.23 -14.21 -1.12
N TYR A 177 21.34 -14.03 -1.82
CA TYR A 177 22.65 -14.45 -1.37
C TYR A 177 23.63 -13.30 -1.54
N LEU A 178 24.31 -12.92 -0.46
CA LEU A 178 25.47 -12.08 -0.55
C LEU A 178 26.66 -12.89 -1.04
N TYR A 179 27.42 -12.33 -1.97
CA TYR A 179 28.66 -12.94 -2.43
C TYR A 179 29.68 -11.86 -2.83
N CYS A 180 30.92 -12.28 -3.03
CA CYS A 180 31.97 -11.42 -3.57
C CYS A 180 32.28 -11.83 -5.01
N ALA A 181 31.90 -10.98 -5.98
CA ALA A 181 32.14 -11.24 -7.40
C ALA A 181 33.62 -11.50 -7.72
N ALA A 182 34.54 -10.73 -7.12
CA ALA A 182 35.98 -10.89 -7.33
C ALA A 182 36.53 -12.23 -6.82
N CYS A 183 35.97 -12.76 -5.74
CA CYS A 183 36.35 -14.09 -5.22
C CYS A 183 35.68 -15.22 -6.01
N ALA A 184 34.43 -15.04 -6.44
CA ALA A 184 33.67 -16.05 -7.18
C ALA A 184 34.21 -16.30 -8.60
N ALA A 185 34.86 -15.29 -9.20
CA ALA A 185 35.54 -15.40 -10.48
C ALA A 185 36.85 -16.23 -10.42
N LYS A 186 37.39 -16.48 -9.22
CA LYS A 186 38.61 -17.28 -9.04
C LYS A 186 38.25 -18.77 -8.86
N PRO A 187 39.12 -19.71 -9.29
CA PRO A 187 38.92 -21.13 -9.02
C PRO A 187 38.87 -21.43 -7.52
N GLY A 188 38.03 -22.39 -7.14
CA GLY A 188 37.93 -22.91 -5.78
C GLY A 188 36.59 -22.59 -5.10
N ARG A 189 36.51 -22.95 -3.81
CA ARG A 189 35.28 -22.85 -3.00
C ARG A 189 34.66 -21.46 -3.06
N ARG A 190 33.37 -21.39 -3.40
CA ARG A 190 32.58 -20.16 -3.47
C ARG A 190 31.72 -20.04 -2.22
N THR A 191 31.87 -18.94 -1.50
CA THR A 191 31.07 -18.69 -0.30
C THR A 191 29.92 -17.74 -0.62
N PHE A 192 28.72 -18.17 -0.28
CA PHE A 192 27.48 -17.40 -0.35
C PHE A 192 26.97 -17.20 1.07
N TYR A 193 26.55 -15.98 1.40
CA TYR A 193 26.02 -15.66 2.71
C TYR A 193 24.53 -15.36 2.62
N THR A 194 23.73 -15.92 3.54
CA THR A 194 22.28 -15.71 3.60
C THR A 194 21.83 -15.29 5.00
N ALA A 195 20.77 -14.48 5.09
CA ALA A 195 20.18 -14.07 6.36
C ALA A 195 19.49 -15.25 7.06
N ALA A 196 18.87 -16.15 6.29
CA ALA A 196 18.21 -17.36 6.78
C ALA A 196 18.39 -18.51 5.78
N ALA A 197 18.57 -19.73 6.28
CA ALA A 197 18.67 -20.91 5.42
C ALA A 197 17.29 -21.28 4.87
N SER A 198 17.20 -21.60 3.57
CA SER A 198 16.01 -22.18 2.98
C SER A 198 16.05 -23.70 3.07
N THR A 199 14.88 -24.34 3.20
CA THR A 199 14.75 -25.80 3.09
C THR A 199 14.99 -26.32 1.67
N ASP A 200 14.86 -25.43 0.68
CA ASP A 200 15.07 -25.75 -0.73
C ASP A 200 16.53 -25.67 -1.15
N ASP A 201 17.39 -25.08 -0.31
CA ASP A 201 18.81 -24.95 -0.60
C ASP A 201 19.46 -26.33 -0.54
N LYS A 202 19.94 -26.77 -1.69
CA LYS A 202 20.73 -28.01 -1.83
C LYS A 202 22.07 -27.63 -2.44
N PRO A 203 22.99 -26.99 -1.68
CA PRO A 203 24.27 -26.56 -2.21
C PRO A 203 24.99 -27.73 -2.88
N LYS A 204 25.48 -27.51 -4.10
CA LYS A 204 26.21 -28.50 -4.91
C LYS A 204 27.63 -28.03 -5.20
N GLY A 205 28.49 -28.99 -5.53
CA GLY A 205 29.85 -28.72 -5.97
C GLY A 205 30.69 -28.06 -4.87
N ASP A 206 31.27 -26.91 -5.19
CA ASP A 206 32.17 -26.13 -4.34
C ASP A 206 31.49 -24.93 -3.66
N ALA A 207 30.16 -24.89 -3.62
CA ALA A 207 29.41 -23.86 -2.92
C ALA A 207 29.36 -24.08 -1.40
N ASP A 208 29.56 -22.99 -0.66
CA ASP A 208 29.47 -22.91 0.79
C ASP A 208 28.44 -21.87 1.18
N VAL A 209 27.29 -22.31 1.70
CA VAL A 209 26.22 -21.40 2.14
C VAL A 209 26.31 -21.18 3.64
N ARG A 210 26.57 -19.94 4.04
CA ARG A 210 26.80 -19.54 5.43
C ARG A 210 25.76 -18.52 5.88
N ARG A 211 25.39 -18.54 7.15
CA ARG A 211 24.36 -17.67 7.72
C ARG A 211 24.92 -16.34 8.21
N ARG A 212 24.04 -15.40 8.55
CA ARG A 212 24.38 -14.09 9.17
C ARG A 212 25.43 -14.19 10.27
N SER A 213 25.22 -15.08 11.24
CA SER A 213 26.14 -15.25 12.37
C SER A 213 27.53 -15.69 11.91
N GLU A 214 27.61 -16.52 10.88
CA GLU A 214 28.86 -17.02 10.34
C GLU A 214 29.62 -15.96 9.55
N LEU A 215 28.93 -15.07 8.81
CA LEU A 215 29.56 -13.90 8.20
C LEU A 215 30.24 -13.03 9.26
N TYR A 216 29.55 -12.75 10.37
CA TYR A 216 30.10 -11.94 11.44
C TYR A 216 31.24 -12.62 12.17
N ARG A 217 31.29 -13.95 12.25
CA ARG A 217 32.48 -14.70 12.69
C ARG A 217 33.64 -14.59 11.72
N ASP A 218 33.36 -14.71 10.41
CA ASP A 218 34.39 -14.68 9.38
C ASP A 218 35.12 -13.33 9.31
N PHE A 219 34.50 -12.23 9.76
CA PHE A 219 35.20 -10.96 9.96
C PHE A 219 36.41 -11.08 10.89
N GLY A 220 36.45 -12.08 11.79
CA GLY A 220 37.63 -12.37 12.60
C GLY A 220 38.90 -12.60 11.76
N ALA A 221 38.78 -13.16 10.56
CA ALA A 221 39.90 -13.34 9.64
C ALA A 221 40.46 -12.00 9.12
N ILE A 222 39.59 -11.00 8.92
CA ILE A 222 40.00 -9.62 8.61
C ILE A 222 40.67 -9.04 9.85
N VAL A 223 39.94 -9.01 10.96
CA VAL A 223 40.28 -8.30 12.19
C VAL A 223 41.61 -8.77 12.79
N ASN A 224 41.83 -10.08 12.86
CA ASN A 224 43.03 -10.69 13.45
C ASN A 224 44.20 -10.78 12.46
N GLY A 225 43.95 -10.64 11.15
CA GLY A 225 44.95 -10.76 10.10
C GLY A 225 45.56 -9.44 9.61
N LEU A 226 45.13 -8.29 10.13
CA LEU A 226 45.61 -6.97 9.71
C LEU A 226 46.80 -6.48 10.55
N GLY A 227 47.83 -5.95 9.86
CA GLY A 227 48.89 -5.14 10.48
C GLY A 227 48.39 -3.76 10.94
N GLU A 228 49.19 -3.00 11.69
CA GLU A 228 48.78 -1.71 12.28
C GLU A 228 48.43 -0.65 11.21
N GLU A 229 49.23 -0.55 10.15
CA GLU A 229 48.99 0.38 9.05
C GLU A 229 47.70 0.03 8.27
N GLU A 230 47.50 -1.25 7.97
CA GLU A 230 46.28 -1.72 7.30
C GLU A 230 45.03 -1.49 8.16
N ARG A 231 45.13 -1.65 9.49
CA ARG A 231 44.04 -1.34 10.42
C ARG A 231 43.65 0.14 10.34
N ARG A 232 44.65 1.03 10.33
CA ARG A 232 44.42 2.49 10.24
C ARG A 232 43.76 2.86 8.92
N ALA A 233 44.20 2.26 7.81
CA ALA A 233 43.62 2.48 6.48
C ALA A 233 42.17 1.98 6.38
N LEU A 234 41.84 0.85 7.01
CA LEU A 234 40.52 0.23 6.91
C LEU A 234 39.51 0.77 7.93
N ALA A 235 39.96 1.37 9.03
CA ALA A 235 39.11 1.87 10.12
C ALA A 235 37.96 2.81 9.68
N PRO A 236 38.13 3.73 8.70
CA PRO A 236 37.05 4.61 8.24
C PRO A 236 35.87 3.88 7.60
N VAL A 237 36.11 2.73 6.96
CA VAL A 237 35.10 1.96 6.21
C VAL A 237 34.66 0.69 6.94
N PHE A 238 35.48 0.20 7.88
CA PHE A 238 35.21 -0.98 8.70
C PHE A 238 35.60 -0.71 10.17
N PRO A 239 34.65 -0.26 11.00
CA PRO A 239 34.92 0.18 12.38
C PRO A 239 35.64 -0.86 13.23
N CYS A 240 35.41 -2.16 12.99
CA CYS A 240 36.05 -3.24 13.73
C CYS A 240 37.57 -3.28 13.57
N ALA A 241 38.15 -2.70 12.51
CA ALA A 241 39.61 -2.64 12.34
C ALA A 241 40.28 -1.74 13.40
N GLY A 242 39.67 -0.59 13.70
CA GLY A 242 40.16 0.40 14.66
C GLY A 242 39.48 0.40 16.03
N CYS A 243 38.52 -0.51 16.27
CA CYS A 243 37.72 -0.53 17.48
C CYS A 243 38.50 -0.98 18.73
N ALA A 244 38.31 -0.28 19.86
CA ALA A 244 38.89 -0.65 21.15
C ALA A 244 38.35 -1.98 21.71
N HIS A 245 37.11 -2.36 21.37
CA HIS A 245 36.47 -3.60 21.84
C HIS A 245 36.73 -4.81 20.91
N ARG A 246 37.68 -4.69 19.99
CA ARG A 246 37.96 -5.70 18.97
C ARG A 246 38.27 -7.07 19.57
N GLU A 247 39.11 -7.12 20.59
CA GLU A 247 39.56 -8.37 21.22
C GLU A 247 38.44 -9.10 21.97
N GLU A 248 37.50 -8.34 22.55
CA GLU A 248 36.26 -8.91 23.12
C GLU A 248 35.37 -9.53 22.03
N CYS A 249 35.25 -8.85 20.88
CA CYS A 249 34.42 -9.28 19.77
C CYS A 249 35.02 -10.47 19.01
N TYR A 250 36.34 -10.51 18.87
CA TYR A 250 37.11 -11.43 18.03
C TYR A 250 38.34 -11.97 18.78
N PRO A 251 38.15 -12.83 19.80
CA PRO A 251 39.25 -13.37 20.58
C PRO A 251 40.19 -14.20 19.71
N ALA A 252 41.51 -14.04 19.90
CA ALA A 252 42.53 -14.73 19.11
C ALA A 252 42.57 -16.25 19.35
N ASP A 253 42.11 -16.69 20.52
CA ASP A 253 42.00 -18.08 20.98
C ASP A 253 40.58 -18.67 20.82
N GLY A 254 39.70 -17.97 20.09
CA GLY A 254 38.32 -18.40 19.88
C GLY A 254 38.23 -19.78 19.20
N ALA A 255 37.60 -20.74 19.89
CA ALA A 255 37.35 -22.07 19.33
C ALA A 255 36.42 -21.99 18.11
N ALA A 256 36.81 -22.64 17.01
CA ALA A 256 36.03 -22.70 15.78
C ALA A 256 34.60 -23.21 16.06
N GLY A 257 33.60 -22.45 15.62
CA GLY A 257 32.18 -22.81 15.75
C GLY A 257 31.48 -22.34 17.03
N LYS A 258 32.17 -21.72 18.00
CA LYS A 258 31.50 -21.11 19.16
C LYS A 258 30.92 -19.72 18.81
N PRO A 259 29.76 -19.33 19.38
CA PRO A 259 29.26 -17.97 19.26
C PRO A 259 30.26 -16.94 19.80
N ILE A 260 30.45 -15.84 19.09
CA ILE A 260 31.30 -14.71 19.50
C ILE A 260 30.45 -13.48 19.83
N VAL A 261 31.01 -12.56 20.62
CA VAL A 261 30.31 -11.32 21.04
C VAL A 261 29.93 -10.44 19.84
N ALA A 262 30.68 -10.52 18.73
CA ALA A 262 30.32 -9.80 17.51
C ALA A 262 28.94 -10.21 16.95
N GLU A 263 28.50 -11.46 17.12
CA GLU A 263 27.20 -11.93 16.58
C GLU A 263 26.00 -11.24 17.22
N THR A 264 26.14 -10.79 18.47
CA THR A 264 25.10 -10.05 19.19
C THR A 264 25.28 -8.55 19.04
N ARG A 265 26.52 -8.05 18.97
CA ARG A 265 26.81 -6.60 18.81
C ARG A 265 26.57 -6.08 17.39
N LEU A 266 26.71 -6.92 16.37
CA LEU A 266 26.49 -6.55 14.97
C LEU A 266 25.09 -6.96 14.51
N VAL A 267 24.35 -5.99 13.97
CA VAL A 267 22.98 -6.20 13.49
C VAL A 267 22.81 -5.55 12.12
N PRO A 268 22.22 -6.25 11.14
CA PRO A 268 21.97 -5.64 9.85
C PRO A 268 20.86 -4.59 9.97
N VAL A 269 21.09 -3.38 9.43
CA VAL A 269 19.98 -2.50 9.04
C VAL A 269 19.24 -3.17 7.89
N SER A 270 20.01 -3.62 6.90
CA SER A 270 19.59 -4.64 5.93
C SER A 270 20.78 -5.53 5.60
N TYR A 271 20.55 -6.84 5.58
CA TYR A 271 21.54 -7.86 5.26
C TYR A 271 21.81 -7.98 3.76
N TYR A 272 20.91 -7.48 2.92
CA TYR A 272 21.03 -7.51 1.46
C TYR A 272 21.00 -6.09 0.90
N GLU A 273 21.28 -5.93 -0.38
CA GLU A 273 20.94 -4.69 -1.08
C GLU A 273 19.45 -4.38 -0.86
N PHE A 274 19.14 -3.10 -0.64
CA PHE A 274 17.80 -2.71 -0.21
C PHE A 274 17.40 -1.34 -0.71
N HIS A 275 16.09 -1.16 -0.81
CA HIS A 275 15.49 0.14 -1.09
C HIS A 275 15.09 0.87 0.19
N LEU A 276 15.22 2.20 0.16
CA LEU A 276 14.88 3.08 1.26
C LEU A 276 14.17 4.34 0.72
N LEU A 277 13.08 4.73 1.37
CA LEU A 277 12.33 5.94 1.08
C LEU A 277 12.18 6.78 2.35
N PRO A 278 12.85 7.94 2.45
CA PRO A 278 12.64 8.88 3.54
C PRO A 278 11.40 9.73 3.24
N LEU A 279 10.42 9.68 4.13
CA LEU A 279 9.13 10.36 4.01
C LEU A 279 8.98 11.39 5.13
N GLU A 280 8.17 12.42 4.88
CA GLU A 280 7.69 13.32 5.94
C GLU A 280 7.03 12.48 7.05
N LEU A 281 7.34 12.83 8.30
CA LEU A 281 6.77 12.14 9.46
C LEU A 281 5.35 12.66 9.70
N MET A 282 4.40 11.75 9.89
CA MET A 282 2.99 12.05 10.19
C MET A 282 2.57 11.28 11.45
N GLU A 283 1.65 11.85 12.23
CA GLU A 283 1.41 11.40 13.61
C GLU A 283 0.39 10.26 13.72
N LEU A 284 -0.74 10.39 13.01
CA LEU A 284 -1.90 9.52 13.19
C LEU A 284 -2.23 8.74 11.92
N HIS A 285 -2.71 7.51 12.08
CA HIS A 285 -3.39 6.83 11.00
C HIS A 285 -4.79 7.43 10.79
N TYR A 286 -5.32 7.27 9.58
CA TYR A 286 -6.65 7.78 9.22
C TYR A 286 -7.76 7.31 10.16
N ASP A 287 -7.72 6.03 10.55
CA ASP A 287 -8.71 5.43 11.44
C ASP A 287 -8.60 6.03 12.86
N GLU A 288 -7.40 6.21 13.36
CA GLU A 288 -7.16 6.85 14.65
C GLU A 288 -7.70 8.28 14.70
N MET A 289 -7.47 9.05 13.64
CA MET A 289 -8.02 10.41 13.55
C MET A 289 -9.55 10.40 13.46
N ALA A 290 -10.13 9.49 12.68
CA ALA A 290 -11.60 9.39 12.57
C ALA A 290 -12.27 9.02 13.90
N ASP A 291 -11.64 8.17 14.71
CA ASP A 291 -12.08 7.84 16.08
C ASP A 291 -11.98 9.05 17.00
N LEU A 292 -10.84 9.76 16.94
CA LEU A 292 -10.64 11.00 17.67
C LEU A 292 -11.74 11.97 17.28
N ILE A 293 -11.89 12.39 16.03
CA ILE A 293 -12.98 13.29 15.59
C ILE A 293 -14.35 12.86 16.14
N GLY A 294 -14.63 11.54 16.16
CA GLY A 294 -15.86 10.94 16.70
C GLY A 294 -16.11 11.13 18.20
N GLY A 295 -15.09 11.38 19.02
CA GLY A 295 -15.24 11.51 20.48
C GLY A 295 -14.22 10.72 21.29
N ALA A 296 -13.37 9.89 20.67
CA ALA A 296 -12.44 9.04 21.41
C ALA A 296 -11.52 9.87 22.34
N SER A 297 -11.22 9.28 23.51
CA SER A 297 -10.25 9.81 24.45
C SER A 297 -8.85 9.70 23.89
N TRP A 298 -8.09 10.80 23.97
CA TRP A 298 -6.68 10.82 23.59
C TRP A 298 -5.83 9.85 24.41
N GLU A 299 -6.07 9.77 25.72
CA GLU A 299 -5.36 8.88 26.62
C GLU A 299 -5.62 7.40 26.26
N ALA A 300 -6.89 7.04 26.06
CA ALA A 300 -7.26 5.68 25.67
C ALA A 300 -6.68 5.28 24.30
N MET A 301 -6.65 6.23 23.34
CA MET A 301 -6.02 6.04 22.04
C MET A 301 -4.51 5.78 22.18
N ARG A 302 -3.80 6.62 22.94
CA ARG A 302 -2.36 6.45 23.17
C ARG A 302 -2.04 5.11 23.82
N ASP A 303 -2.81 4.71 24.82
CA ASP A 303 -2.63 3.42 25.49
C ASP A 303 -2.86 2.24 24.55
N ARG A 304 -3.82 2.37 23.63
CA ARG A 304 -4.05 1.37 22.56
C ARG A 304 -2.85 1.29 21.63
N ILE A 305 -2.34 2.42 21.14
CA ILE A 305 -1.17 2.46 20.24
C ILE A 305 0.09 1.91 20.91
N ARG A 306 0.30 2.19 22.20
CA ARG A 306 1.42 1.62 22.97
C ARG A 306 1.37 0.10 23.04
N LYS A 307 0.16 -0.48 23.06
CA LYS A 307 -0.05 -1.93 23.11
C LYS A 307 0.10 -2.63 21.75
N THR A 308 0.02 -1.92 20.62
CA THR A 308 0.11 -2.52 19.28
C THR A 308 1.54 -2.81 18.80
N GLY A 309 2.56 -2.59 19.63
CA GLY A 309 3.95 -2.98 19.33
C GLY A 309 4.70 -2.02 18.41
N ALA A 310 4.24 -0.77 18.30
CA ALA A 310 4.93 0.32 17.59
C ALA A 310 5.52 1.35 18.58
N PRO A 311 6.52 0.98 19.41
CA PRO A 311 7.04 1.83 20.48
C PRO A 311 7.58 3.18 19.99
N GLY A 312 7.99 3.27 18.71
CA GLY A 312 8.44 4.52 18.12
C GLY A 312 7.37 5.57 17.95
N ARG A 313 6.10 5.17 17.90
CA ARG A 313 4.99 6.10 17.74
C ARG A 313 4.79 6.96 18.98
N ASP A 314 5.15 6.51 20.18
CA ASP A 314 4.99 7.33 21.39
C ASP A 314 5.78 8.64 21.31
N ALA A 315 6.98 8.61 20.73
CA ALA A 315 7.81 9.80 20.53
C ALA A 315 7.26 10.75 19.44
N VAL A 316 6.46 10.23 18.51
CA VAL A 316 5.79 11.04 17.48
C VAL A 316 4.52 11.66 18.06
N LEU A 317 3.74 10.89 18.80
CA LEU A 317 2.49 11.33 19.41
C LEU A 317 2.70 12.36 20.52
N SER A 318 3.87 12.35 21.19
CA SER A 318 4.18 13.37 22.20
C SER A 318 4.24 14.79 21.63
N GLU A 319 4.51 14.96 20.34
CA GLU A 319 4.54 16.29 19.69
C GLU A 319 3.13 16.90 19.56
N VAL A 320 2.07 16.08 19.65
CA VAL A 320 0.67 16.53 19.54
C VAL A 320 -0.11 16.38 20.85
N ASP A 321 0.58 16.04 21.96
CA ASP A 321 -0.05 15.89 23.27
C ASP A 321 -0.78 17.17 23.71
N ASP A 322 -0.14 18.33 23.56
CA ASP A 322 -0.72 19.61 23.95
C ASP A 322 -1.97 19.97 23.11
N VAL A 323 -2.00 19.54 21.84
CA VAL A 323 -3.13 19.77 20.94
C VAL A 323 -4.35 18.99 21.41
N PHE A 324 -4.20 17.69 21.68
CA PHE A 324 -5.33 16.85 22.10
C PHE A 324 -5.67 16.96 23.60
N SER A 325 -4.77 17.51 24.40
CA SER A 325 -5.01 17.82 25.82
C SER A 325 -5.61 19.22 26.02
N SER A 326 -5.65 20.05 24.97
CA SER A 326 -6.28 21.37 25.01
C SER A 326 -7.76 21.28 25.44
N PRO A 327 -8.27 22.19 26.29
CA PRO A 327 -9.68 22.19 26.67
C PRO A 327 -10.63 22.45 25.49
N ILE A 328 -10.14 23.11 24.42
CA ILE A 328 -10.95 23.47 23.26
C ILE A 328 -10.75 22.42 22.16
N GLN A 329 -11.46 21.30 22.30
CA GLN A 329 -11.44 20.19 21.32
C GLN A 329 -12.51 20.32 20.23
N TRP A 330 -13.66 20.91 20.56
CA TRP A 330 -14.81 21.14 19.67
C TRP A 330 -15.48 22.48 19.97
N ILE A 331 -16.28 22.96 19.04
CA ILE A 331 -17.10 24.18 19.17
C ILE A 331 -18.39 23.87 19.95
N TYR A 332 -19.07 22.77 19.63
CA TYR A 332 -20.47 22.53 20.05
C TYR A 332 -20.63 21.38 21.05
N ARG A 333 -19.58 20.86 21.68
CA ARG A 333 -19.70 19.70 22.59
C ARG A 333 -20.70 19.91 23.73
N GLY A 334 -20.72 21.11 24.32
CA GLY A 334 -21.66 21.47 25.39
C GLY A 334 -23.03 21.96 24.90
N ASP A 335 -23.27 21.98 23.58
CA ASP A 335 -24.52 22.48 23.02
C ASP A 335 -25.61 21.39 23.01
N SER A 336 -26.78 21.73 23.56
CA SER A 336 -27.95 20.85 23.59
C SER A 336 -28.78 20.89 22.30
N SER A 337 -28.48 21.80 21.37
CA SER A 337 -29.24 21.95 20.11
C SER A 337 -28.96 20.85 19.06
N GLY A 338 -28.07 19.91 19.38
CA GLY A 338 -27.70 18.78 18.52
C GLY A 338 -26.56 19.09 17.53
N ARG A 339 -25.96 20.28 17.58
CA ARG A 339 -24.90 20.68 16.65
C ARG A 339 -23.60 19.89 16.82
N PHE A 340 -23.36 19.30 18.00
CA PHE A 340 -22.17 18.49 18.22
C PHE A 340 -22.04 17.34 17.21
N ALA A 341 -23.12 16.59 16.97
CA ALA A 341 -23.10 15.50 16.00
C ALA A 341 -22.91 15.99 14.55
N LEU A 342 -23.44 17.17 14.21
CA LEU A 342 -23.23 17.81 12.92
C LEU A 342 -21.78 18.30 12.75
N GLU A 343 -21.14 18.81 13.80
CA GLU A 343 -19.72 19.15 13.82
C GLU A 343 -18.85 17.91 13.62
N VAL A 344 -19.11 16.83 14.36
CA VAL A 344 -18.38 15.56 14.20
C VAL A 344 -18.54 15.03 12.77
N LEU A 345 -19.76 15.07 12.23
CA LEU A 345 -20.02 14.69 10.84
C LEU A 345 -19.25 15.57 9.85
N HIS A 346 -19.25 16.89 10.03
CA HIS A 346 -18.53 17.83 9.17
C HIS A 346 -17.04 17.51 9.12
N LEU A 347 -16.41 17.31 10.29
CA LEU A 347 -14.99 16.99 10.39
C LEU A 347 -14.66 15.61 9.78
N LYS A 348 -15.52 14.61 10.00
CA LYS A 348 -15.37 13.27 9.40
C LYS A 348 -15.50 13.31 7.87
N LEU A 349 -16.43 14.10 7.33
CA LEU A 349 -16.56 14.28 5.89
C LEU A 349 -15.35 15.03 5.32
N ASN A 350 -14.83 16.05 6.02
CA ASN A 350 -13.63 16.75 5.60
C ASN A 350 -12.42 15.80 5.52
N LEU A 351 -12.24 14.93 6.52
CA LEU A 351 -11.20 13.88 6.52
C LEU A 351 -11.34 12.94 5.31
N PHE A 352 -12.56 12.47 5.05
CA PHE A 352 -12.85 11.61 3.91
C PHE A 352 -12.69 12.31 2.55
N SER A 353 -13.03 13.60 2.48
CA SER A 353 -12.89 14.44 1.30
C SER A 353 -11.42 14.63 0.92
N GLN A 354 -10.56 14.92 1.90
CA GLN A 354 -9.11 15.00 1.70
C GLN A 354 -8.53 13.68 1.15
N LEU A 355 -9.01 12.52 1.64
CA LEU A 355 -8.66 11.22 1.07
C LEU A 355 -9.11 11.08 -0.40
N CYS A 356 -10.34 11.50 -0.72
CA CYS A 356 -10.86 11.46 -2.09
C CYS A 356 -10.02 12.33 -3.04
N HIS A 357 -9.58 13.51 -2.59
CA HIS A 357 -8.67 14.38 -3.31
C HIS A 357 -7.31 13.70 -3.59
N GLY A 358 -6.73 13.05 -2.60
CA GLY A 358 -5.48 12.29 -2.78
C GLY A 358 -5.61 11.14 -3.77
N LEU A 359 -6.69 10.36 -3.64
CA LEU A 359 -6.93 9.22 -4.53
C LEU A 359 -7.18 9.66 -5.97
N ARG A 360 -7.96 10.74 -6.16
CA ARG A 360 -8.15 11.37 -7.48
C ARG A 360 -6.83 11.85 -8.07
N ALA A 361 -5.98 12.53 -7.28
CA ALA A 361 -4.68 13.01 -7.73
C ALA A 361 -3.77 11.85 -8.18
N TYR A 362 -3.78 10.75 -7.41
CA TYR A 362 -3.10 9.51 -7.78
C TYR A 362 -3.62 8.94 -9.12
N HIS A 363 -4.94 8.80 -9.29
CA HIS A 363 -5.52 8.29 -10.54
C HIS A 363 -5.20 9.16 -11.75
N ALA A 364 -5.23 10.49 -11.59
CA ALA A 364 -4.94 11.43 -12.67
C ALA A 364 -3.48 11.36 -13.14
N ARG A 365 -2.55 11.12 -12.21
CA ARG A 365 -1.10 11.14 -12.46
C ARG A 365 -0.56 9.77 -12.86
N CYS A 366 -0.91 8.72 -12.11
CA CYS A 366 -0.41 7.37 -12.32
C CYS A 366 -1.20 6.62 -13.39
N ARG A 367 -2.48 6.97 -13.62
CA ARG A 367 -3.41 6.25 -14.53
C ARG A 367 -3.51 4.75 -14.25
N GLU A 368 -3.26 4.36 -13.00
CA GLU A 368 -3.34 3.00 -12.49
C GLU A 368 -4.31 2.98 -11.30
N PRO A 369 -5.03 1.87 -11.04
CA PRO A 369 -5.75 1.70 -9.79
C PRO A 369 -4.79 1.58 -8.61
N HIS A 370 -5.30 1.84 -7.41
CA HIS A 370 -4.56 1.71 -6.15
C HIS A 370 -4.67 0.28 -5.56
N LEU A 371 -5.80 -0.40 -5.77
CA LEU A 371 -6.18 -1.77 -5.33
C LEU A 371 -5.94 -2.13 -3.86
N ASP A 372 -5.64 -1.15 -3.01
CA ASP A 372 -5.34 -1.33 -1.59
C ASP A 372 -5.77 -0.09 -0.77
N VAL A 373 -6.89 0.53 -1.13
CA VAL A 373 -7.41 1.71 -0.45
C VAL A 373 -7.92 1.31 0.95
N SER A 374 -7.07 1.46 1.96
CA SER A 374 -7.32 1.06 3.36
C SER A 374 -6.72 2.09 4.34
N PRO A 375 -7.05 2.02 5.65
CA PRO A 375 -6.48 2.97 6.63
C PRO A 375 -4.95 2.92 6.71
N ALA A 376 -4.35 1.79 6.37
CA ALA A 376 -2.89 1.63 6.38
C ALA A 376 -2.18 2.47 5.31
N GLN A 377 -2.91 2.93 4.29
CA GLN A 377 -2.37 3.73 3.19
C GLN A 377 -2.58 5.23 3.36
N VAL A 378 -3.15 5.65 4.49
CA VAL A 378 -3.52 7.05 4.76
C VAL A 378 -3.06 7.45 6.15
N MET A 379 -2.25 8.48 6.21
CA MET A 379 -1.82 9.12 7.46
C MET A 379 -2.39 10.52 7.55
N VAL A 380 -2.45 11.05 8.76
CA VAL A 380 -2.94 12.38 9.07
C VAL A 380 -1.85 13.17 9.78
N ASP A 381 -1.51 14.33 9.20
CA ASP A 381 -0.71 15.34 9.86
C ASP A 381 -1.62 16.21 10.75
N ILE A 382 -1.13 16.57 11.93
CA ILE A 382 -1.75 17.61 12.74
C ILE A 382 -1.00 18.90 12.43
N VAL A 383 -1.70 19.98 12.11
CA VAL A 383 -1.07 21.25 11.78
C VAL A 383 -0.98 22.09 13.05
N PRO A 384 0.16 22.11 13.77
CA PRO A 384 0.30 22.91 14.97
C PRO A 384 0.24 24.41 14.62
N GLY A 385 -0.40 25.20 15.48
CA GLY A 385 -0.26 26.66 15.47
C GLY A 385 -1.50 27.49 15.11
N SER A 386 -2.64 26.89 14.77
CA SER A 386 -3.89 27.66 14.75
C SER A 386 -4.46 27.76 16.17
N THR A 387 -3.99 28.72 16.96
CA THR A 387 -4.52 28.97 18.31
C THR A 387 -6.00 29.38 18.34
N ASN A 388 -6.59 29.64 17.17
CA ASN A 388 -7.93 30.20 17.01
C ASN A 388 -8.99 29.16 16.63
N LEU A 389 -8.62 27.90 16.42
CA LEU A 389 -9.55 26.82 16.09
C LEU A 389 -9.43 25.68 17.09
N PRO A 390 -10.51 24.92 17.35
CA PRO A 390 -10.42 23.73 18.18
C PRO A 390 -9.47 22.70 17.57
N ALA A 391 -8.79 21.95 18.43
CA ALA A 391 -7.74 21.01 18.06
C ALA A 391 -8.11 20.05 16.91
N ARG A 392 -9.37 19.62 16.84
CA ARG A 392 -9.85 18.62 15.89
C ARG A 392 -10.25 19.19 14.53
N TRP A 393 -10.11 20.51 14.33
CA TRP A 393 -10.43 21.20 13.07
C TRP A 393 -9.22 21.36 12.15
N THR A 394 -8.00 21.08 12.62
CA THR A 394 -6.76 21.38 11.89
C THR A 394 -5.91 20.15 11.68
N PHE A 395 -6.14 19.49 10.55
CA PHE A 395 -5.45 18.27 10.15
C PHE A 395 -5.38 18.17 8.62
N ARG A 396 -4.44 17.37 8.10
CA ARG A 396 -4.43 16.97 6.68
C ARG A 396 -4.16 15.48 6.53
N ALA A 397 -5.08 14.78 5.88
CA ALA A 397 -4.90 13.41 5.44
C ALA A 397 -4.10 13.38 4.14
N ARG A 398 -3.13 12.47 4.07
CA ARG A 398 -2.33 12.22 2.86
C ARG A 398 -2.19 10.74 2.59
N LEU A 399 -2.13 10.39 1.30
CA LEU A 399 -1.77 9.03 0.88
C LEU A 399 -0.30 8.77 1.14
N ILE A 400 0.02 7.60 1.71
CA ILE A 400 1.38 7.18 2.05
C ILE A 400 1.87 5.92 1.34
N GLY A 401 0.97 5.10 0.78
CA GLY A 401 1.34 4.00 -0.08
C GLY A 401 0.68 4.19 -1.43
N ILE A 402 1.46 4.19 -2.50
CA ILE A 402 1.00 4.58 -3.83
C ILE A 402 1.54 3.65 -4.93
N ALA A 403 1.97 2.46 -4.56
CA ALA A 403 2.34 1.36 -5.44
C ALA A 403 2.04 0.00 -4.78
N GLY A 404 0.92 -0.07 -4.03
CA GLY A 404 0.41 -1.31 -3.45
C GLY A 404 0.25 -2.46 -4.47
N PRO A 405 -0.30 -2.24 -5.68
CA PRO A 405 -0.46 -3.29 -6.67
C PRO A 405 0.89 -3.75 -7.23
N HIS A 406 0.99 -5.03 -7.61
CA HIS A 406 2.11 -5.55 -8.38
C HIS A 406 1.68 -5.94 -9.80
N ARG A 407 2.63 -5.89 -10.74
CA ARG A 407 2.39 -6.27 -12.13
C ARG A 407 2.41 -7.79 -12.26
N PHE A 408 1.40 -8.33 -12.93
CA PHE A 408 1.37 -9.73 -13.32
C PHE A 408 2.35 -9.96 -14.47
N ALA A 409 3.14 -11.03 -14.39
CA ALA A 409 4.07 -11.40 -15.45
C ALA A 409 3.33 -12.03 -16.64
N THR A 410 3.35 -11.36 -17.79
CA THR A 410 2.77 -11.87 -19.05
C THR A 410 3.85 -12.54 -19.90
N ASP A 411 4.47 -13.60 -19.38
CA ASP A 411 5.56 -14.32 -20.05
C ASP A 411 5.17 -14.73 -21.48
N GLY A 412 6.02 -14.37 -22.45
CA GLY A 412 5.82 -14.66 -23.87
C GLY A 412 4.80 -13.77 -24.59
N ALA A 413 4.19 -12.78 -23.92
CA ALA A 413 3.37 -11.79 -24.59
C ALA A 413 4.23 -10.83 -25.42
N PRO A 414 3.91 -10.59 -26.71
CA PRO A 414 4.59 -9.56 -27.49
C PRO A 414 4.43 -8.18 -26.82
N GLU A 415 5.43 -7.31 -27.00
CA GLU A 415 5.37 -5.95 -26.48
C GLU A 415 4.13 -5.21 -27.03
N GLY A 416 3.33 -4.63 -26.12
CA GLY A 416 2.08 -3.95 -26.45
C GLY A 416 0.88 -4.86 -26.75
N ALA A 417 1.02 -6.19 -26.69
CA ALA A 417 -0.10 -7.12 -26.96
C ALA A 417 -1.24 -7.00 -25.94
N VAL A 418 -0.89 -6.72 -24.68
CA VAL A 418 -1.83 -6.49 -23.58
C VAL A 418 -1.37 -5.32 -22.73
N PRO A 419 -2.30 -4.52 -22.17
CA PRO A 419 -1.94 -3.51 -21.19
C PRO A 419 -1.37 -4.16 -19.92
N PRO A 420 -0.59 -3.44 -19.11
CA PRO A 420 -0.12 -3.93 -17.82
C PRO A 420 -1.27 -4.42 -16.96
N LEU A 421 -1.17 -5.65 -16.49
CA LEU A 421 -2.13 -6.26 -15.58
C LEU A 421 -1.64 -6.07 -14.14
N LEU A 422 -2.50 -5.52 -13.29
CA LEU A 422 -2.18 -5.22 -11.90
C LEU A 422 -3.01 -6.10 -10.98
N ILE A 423 -2.36 -6.62 -9.93
CA ILE A 423 -2.96 -7.46 -8.89
C ILE A 423 -2.75 -6.76 -7.54
N PRO A 424 -3.72 -6.81 -6.61
CA PRO A 424 -3.53 -6.25 -5.28
C PRO A 424 -2.27 -6.77 -4.58
N ALA A 425 -1.77 -6.01 -3.61
CA ALA A 425 -0.74 -6.49 -2.71
C ALA A 425 -1.18 -7.81 -2.04
N PRO A 426 -0.31 -8.81 -1.86
CA PRO A 426 -0.69 -10.05 -1.18
C PRO A 426 -1.12 -9.85 0.29
N ASP A 427 -0.72 -8.74 0.90
CA ASP A 427 -1.10 -8.31 2.25
C ASP A 427 -2.20 -7.24 2.26
N ALA A 428 -2.85 -6.96 1.12
CA ALA A 428 -4.01 -6.08 1.05
C ALA A 428 -5.15 -6.61 1.95
N ASP A 429 -5.73 -5.72 2.74
CA ASP A 429 -6.79 -6.10 3.67
C ASP A 429 -8.08 -6.43 2.90
N ARG A 430 -8.51 -7.69 3.02
CA ARG A 430 -9.66 -8.26 2.30
C ARG A 430 -10.98 -7.55 2.58
N ILE A 431 -11.10 -6.81 3.68
CA ILE A 431 -12.26 -5.98 4.01
C ILE A 431 -12.39 -4.85 2.98
N PHE A 432 -11.27 -4.30 2.52
CA PHE A 432 -11.22 -3.15 1.61
C PHE A 432 -11.04 -3.55 0.13
N VAL A 433 -10.70 -4.81 -0.17
CA VAL A 433 -10.57 -5.28 -1.55
C VAL A 433 -11.95 -5.52 -2.19
N SER A 434 -12.16 -4.93 -3.38
CA SER A 434 -13.41 -5.06 -4.14
C SER A 434 -13.86 -6.52 -4.34
N PRO A 435 -15.16 -6.82 -4.24
CA PRO A 435 -15.71 -8.13 -4.61
C PRO A 435 -15.34 -8.58 -6.03
N PHE A 436 -15.17 -7.65 -6.98
CA PHE A 436 -14.73 -7.99 -8.34
C PHE A 436 -13.35 -8.65 -8.33
N VAL A 437 -12.44 -8.10 -7.53
CA VAL A 437 -11.08 -8.60 -7.39
C VAL A 437 -11.06 -9.89 -6.58
N ARG A 438 -11.81 -9.96 -5.47
CA ARG A 438 -11.86 -11.14 -4.60
C ARG A 438 -12.44 -12.38 -5.28
N LYS A 439 -13.38 -12.19 -6.21
CA LYS A 439 -14.08 -13.28 -6.92
C LYS A 439 -13.46 -13.60 -8.29
N ALA A 440 -12.53 -12.78 -8.77
CA ALA A 440 -11.88 -12.99 -10.05
C ALA A 440 -11.08 -14.30 -10.08
N GLU A 441 -11.39 -15.17 -11.04
CA GLU A 441 -10.60 -16.36 -11.32
C GLU A 441 -9.47 -16.00 -12.30
N PHE A 442 -8.45 -15.32 -11.77
CA PHE A 442 -7.35 -14.78 -12.57
C PHE A 442 -6.56 -15.89 -13.27
N GLY A 443 -6.60 -15.92 -14.61
CA GLY A 443 -5.86 -16.88 -15.42
C GLY A 443 -6.39 -18.31 -15.41
N ARG A 444 -7.63 -18.54 -14.95
CA ARG A 444 -8.27 -19.86 -15.06
C ARG A 444 -8.46 -20.21 -16.52
N GLU A 445 -7.99 -21.40 -16.90
CA GLU A 445 -8.05 -21.89 -18.26
C GLU A 445 -9.33 -22.70 -18.49
N GLU A 446 -10.06 -22.35 -19.56
CA GLU A 446 -11.27 -23.02 -20.02
C GLU A 446 -11.10 -23.47 -21.46
N SER A 447 -11.65 -24.63 -21.83
CA SER A 447 -11.60 -25.11 -23.22
C SER A 447 -12.69 -24.42 -24.03
N LEU A 448 -12.28 -23.57 -24.99
CA LEU A 448 -13.19 -22.82 -25.87
C LEU A 448 -12.94 -23.16 -27.34
N ARG A 449 -14.01 -23.08 -28.15
CA ARG A 449 -13.89 -23.06 -29.60
C ARG A 449 -13.54 -21.65 -30.05
N VAL A 450 -12.44 -21.48 -30.78
CA VAL A 450 -11.98 -20.21 -31.33
C VAL A 450 -12.31 -20.15 -32.82
N THR A 451 -13.15 -19.19 -33.18
CA THR A 451 -13.43 -18.84 -34.58
C THR A 451 -12.60 -17.63 -34.97
N VAL A 452 -11.70 -17.82 -35.94
CA VAL A 452 -10.91 -16.72 -36.48
C VAL A 452 -11.78 -15.91 -37.42
N ARG A 453 -11.73 -14.58 -37.35
CA ARG A 453 -12.44 -13.69 -38.27
C ARG A 453 -11.51 -13.10 -39.30
N SER A 454 -10.37 -12.57 -38.87
CA SER A 454 -9.37 -12.03 -39.77
C SER A 454 -7.96 -12.17 -39.18
N LEU A 455 -6.97 -12.22 -40.08
CA LEU A 455 -5.55 -12.09 -39.79
C LEU A 455 -5.03 -10.98 -40.71
N LYS A 456 -4.40 -9.96 -40.15
CA LYS A 456 -3.89 -8.80 -40.92
C LYS A 456 -2.49 -8.45 -40.47
N ALA A 457 -1.66 -7.99 -41.41
CA ALA A 457 -0.38 -7.39 -41.06
C ALA A 457 -0.59 -5.99 -40.47
N ASP A 458 0.10 -5.70 -39.38
CA ASP A 458 0.10 -4.41 -38.68
C ASP A 458 1.55 -4.02 -38.36
N GLY A 459 2.21 -3.35 -39.31
CA GLY A 459 3.63 -3.05 -39.23
C GLY A 459 4.51 -4.30 -39.15
N LYS A 460 5.21 -4.48 -38.03
CA LYS A 460 6.06 -5.66 -37.73
C LYS A 460 5.33 -6.77 -36.96
N GLN A 461 4.02 -6.66 -36.79
CA GLN A 461 3.22 -7.62 -36.04
C GLN A 461 2.07 -8.13 -36.91
N LEU A 462 1.49 -9.26 -36.52
CA LEU A 462 0.25 -9.77 -37.10
C LEU A 462 -0.88 -9.61 -36.09
N LYS A 463 -2.02 -9.09 -36.56
CA LYS A 463 -3.22 -8.87 -35.76
C LYS A 463 -4.24 -9.95 -36.08
N LEU A 464 -4.59 -10.75 -35.08
CA LEU A 464 -5.61 -11.80 -35.15
C LEU A 464 -6.89 -11.30 -34.50
N GLU A 465 -7.99 -11.26 -35.26
CA GLU A 465 -9.31 -10.96 -34.72
C GLU A 465 -10.16 -12.22 -34.73
N GLY A 466 -10.83 -12.50 -33.62
CA GLY A 466 -11.61 -13.72 -33.47
C GLY A 466 -12.68 -13.64 -32.41
N SER A 467 -13.38 -14.76 -32.24
CA SER A 467 -14.28 -14.97 -31.11
C SER A 467 -14.03 -16.33 -30.48
N ALA A 468 -14.11 -16.40 -29.16
CA ALA A 468 -14.03 -17.64 -28.40
C ALA A 468 -15.37 -17.89 -27.71
N SER A 469 -15.92 -19.11 -27.83
CA SER A 469 -17.24 -19.45 -27.28
C SER A 469 -17.28 -20.85 -26.67
N SER A 470 -18.13 -21.04 -25.68
CA SER A 470 -18.45 -22.35 -25.08
C SER A 470 -19.94 -22.47 -24.80
N GLU A 471 -20.45 -23.69 -24.92
CA GLU A 471 -21.79 -24.05 -24.45
C GLU A 471 -21.83 -24.32 -22.94
N ARG A 472 -20.67 -24.54 -22.31
CA ARG A 472 -20.54 -24.94 -20.90
C ARG A 472 -20.02 -23.82 -20.00
N ALA A 473 -19.07 -23.03 -20.47
CA ALA A 473 -18.46 -21.97 -19.69
C ALA A 473 -19.34 -20.71 -19.74
N ARG A 474 -19.63 -20.14 -18.57
CA ARG A 474 -20.23 -18.82 -18.44
C ARG A 474 -19.12 -17.78 -18.39
N LEU A 475 -19.23 -16.74 -19.21
CA LEU A 475 -18.23 -15.67 -19.32
C LEU A 475 -18.73 -14.34 -18.73
N ASP A 476 -19.69 -14.41 -17.80
CA ASP A 476 -20.42 -13.27 -17.23
C ASP A 476 -19.52 -12.23 -16.53
N ASN A 477 -18.31 -12.63 -16.11
CA ASN A 477 -17.35 -11.76 -15.42
C ASN A 477 -16.29 -11.15 -16.36
N VAL A 478 -16.30 -11.49 -17.65
CA VAL A 478 -15.32 -10.97 -18.63
C VAL A 478 -15.84 -9.65 -19.18
N GLN A 479 -14.98 -8.63 -19.19
CA GLN A 479 -15.31 -7.29 -19.69
C GLN A 479 -14.41 -6.87 -20.86
N PRO A 480 -14.87 -5.93 -21.70
CA PRO A 480 -13.99 -5.29 -22.68
C PRO A 480 -12.75 -4.70 -22.02
N GLY A 481 -11.57 -4.92 -22.63
CA GLY A 481 -10.29 -4.48 -22.11
C GLY A 481 -9.54 -5.51 -21.26
N ASP A 482 -10.22 -6.60 -20.83
CA ASP A 482 -9.56 -7.72 -20.16
C ASP A 482 -8.56 -8.40 -21.11
N ALA A 483 -7.49 -8.96 -20.54
CA ALA A 483 -6.53 -9.72 -21.32
C ALA A 483 -7.01 -11.17 -21.50
N VAL A 484 -6.68 -11.75 -22.66
CA VAL A 484 -6.97 -13.13 -23.02
C VAL A 484 -5.70 -13.81 -23.51
N ARG A 485 -5.47 -15.03 -23.03
CA ARG A 485 -4.41 -15.93 -23.52
C ARG A 485 -5.06 -17.13 -24.17
N LEU A 486 -4.64 -17.45 -25.39
CA LEU A 486 -5.04 -18.66 -26.11
C LEU A 486 -3.85 -19.61 -26.21
N ALA A 487 -4.08 -20.87 -25.86
CA ALA A 487 -3.18 -21.99 -26.05
C ALA A 487 -3.86 -23.01 -26.98
N PRO A 488 -3.65 -22.94 -28.31
CA PRO A 488 -4.31 -23.81 -29.27
C PRO A 488 -3.91 -25.27 -29.04
N ALA A 489 -4.91 -26.13 -28.79
CA ALA A 489 -4.68 -27.54 -28.44
C ALA A 489 -4.78 -28.48 -29.66
N SER A 490 -5.48 -28.05 -30.72
CA SER A 490 -5.78 -28.86 -31.91
C SER A 490 -5.88 -27.99 -33.17
N ALA A 491 -4.97 -27.01 -33.30
CA ALA A 491 -5.02 -26.07 -34.42
C ALA A 491 -4.66 -26.69 -35.78
N GLY A 492 -3.90 -27.80 -35.81
CA GLY A 492 -3.52 -28.48 -37.05
C GLY A 492 -2.89 -27.50 -38.04
N GLY A 493 -1.75 -26.90 -37.65
CA GLY A 493 -1.13 -25.84 -38.44
C GLY A 493 -0.14 -24.97 -37.66
N PRO A 494 0.21 -23.77 -38.18
CA PRO A 494 1.28 -22.94 -37.63
C PRO A 494 0.98 -22.36 -36.24
N LEU A 495 -0.28 -22.37 -35.82
CA LEU A 495 -0.71 -21.88 -34.50
C LEU A 495 -0.56 -22.91 -33.38
N GLU A 496 -0.33 -24.18 -33.72
CA GLU A 496 -0.23 -25.24 -32.72
C GLU A 496 1.03 -25.07 -31.85
N GLY A 497 0.85 -25.16 -30.53
CA GLY A 497 1.93 -24.94 -29.56
C GLY A 497 2.32 -23.47 -29.33
N MET A 498 1.66 -22.51 -30.00
CA MET A 498 1.86 -21.08 -29.73
C MET A 498 1.10 -20.63 -28.48
N THR A 499 1.63 -19.62 -27.79
CA THR A 499 0.88 -18.86 -26.79
C THR A 499 0.51 -17.51 -27.38
N ILE A 500 -0.80 -17.26 -27.51
CA ILE A 500 -1.32 -16.07 -28.18
C ILE A 500 -1.94 -15.16 -27.14
N TRP A 501 -1.49 -13.91 -27.09
CA TRP A 501 -2.00 -12.91 -26.16
C TRP A 501 -2.80 -11.83 -26.89
N GLY A 502 -3.86 -11.36 -26.24
CA GLY A 502 -4.73 -10.33 -26.78
C GLY A 502 -5.64 -9.69 -25.76
N THR A 503 -6.52 -8.82 -26.24
CA THR A 503 -7.51 -8.09 -25.46
C THR A 503 -8.93 -8.44 -25.88
N VAL A 504 -9.83 -8.51 -24.91
CA VAL A 504 -11.26 -8.68 -25.13
C VAL A 504 -11.85 -7.37 -25.65
N ASN A 505 -12.58 -7.43 -26.76
CA ASN A 505 -13.26 -6.28 -27.38
C ASN A 505 -14.73 -6.20 -26.98
N GLY A 506 -15.32 -7.31 -26.55
CA GLY A 506 -16.72 -7.42 -26.19
C GLY A 506 -17.03 -8.80 -25.64
N ALA A 507 -17.91 -8.86 -24.65
CA ALA A 507 -18.38 -10.09 -24.05
C ALA A 507 -19.90 -10.24 -24.25
N GLU A 508 -20.30 -11.47 -24.55
CA GLU A 508 -21.68 -11.95 -24.61
C GLU A 508 -21.79 -13.15 -23.64
N GLU A 509 -23.01 -13.55 -23.27
CA GLU A 509 -23.27 -14.57 -22.23
C GLU A 509 -22.49 -15.89 -22.44
N ARG A 510 -22.20 -16.25 -23.70
CA ARG A 510 -21.51 -17.51 -24.07
C ARG A 510 -20.29 -17.33 -24.97
N GLY A 511 -19.83 -16.10 -25.15
CA GLY A 511 -18.71 -15.87 -26.05
C GLY A 511 -18.10 -14.49 -25.91
N VAL A 512 -16.85 -14.39 -26.32
CA VAL A 512 -16.08 -13.16 -26.30
C VAL A 512 -15.52 -12.88 -27.67
N ARG A 513 -15.48 -11.61 -28.04
CA ARG A 513 -14.72 -11.13 -29.19
C ARG A 513 -13.38 -10.62 -28.69
N PHE A 514 -12.31 -10.94 -29.40
CA PHE A 514 -10.97 -10.52 -29.01
C PHE A 514 -10.14 -10.06 -30.20
N THR A 515 -9.08 -9.34 -29.88
CA THR A 515 -7.98 -8.98 -30.77
C THR A 515 -6.68 -9.44 -30.13
N ALA A 516 -5.91 -10.24 -30.84
CA ALA A 516 -4.62 -10.72 -30.40
C ALA A 516 -3.49 -10.23 -31.31
N VAL A 517 -2.31 -10.13 -30.73
CA VAL A 517 -1.08 -9.72 -31.41
C VAL A 517 -0.14 -10.91 -31.45
N LEU A 518 0.44 -11.15 -32.63
CA LEU A 518 1.38 -12.22 -32.90
C LEU A 518 2.67 -11.60 -33.43
N ASP A 519 3.81 -12.21 -33.09
CA ASP A 519 5.10 -11.85 -33.68
C ASP A 519 5.08 -12.14 -35.19
N ALA A 520 5.62 -11.25 -36.03
CA ALA A 520 5.78 -11.51 -37.46
C ALA A 520 6.72 -12.71 -37.74
N ALA A 521 7.57 -13.09 -36.80
CA ALA A 521 8.37 -14.32 -36.88
C ALA A 521 7.53 -15.62 -36.77
N SER A 522 6.22 -15.53 -36.55
CA SER A 522 5.30 -16.67 -36.46
C SER A 522 5.16 -17.50 -37.75
N GLY A 523 5.68 -17.02 -38.89
CA GLY A 523 5.63 -17.73 -40.17
C GLY A 523 4.23 -17.84 -40.78
N LEU A 524 3.26 -17.11 -40.23
CA LEU A 524 1.90 -17.05 -40.73
C LEU A 524 1.80 -16.13 -41.95
N ASP A 525 1.07 -16.59 -42.96
CA ASP A 525 0.74 -15.80 -44.15
C ASP A 525 -0.48 -14.92 -43.85
N PRO A 526 -0.34 -13.59 -43.77
CA PRO A 526 -1.47 -12.69 -43.47
C PRO A 526 -2.55 -12.71 -44.55
N SER A 527 -2.27 -13.23 -45.75
CA SER A 527 -3.28 -13.39 -46.81
C SER A 527 -4.13 -14.65 -46.63
N LYS A 528 -3.73 -15.59 -45.76
CA LYS A 528 -4.43 -16.85 -45.50
C LYS A 528 -5.01 -16.86 -44.10
N LYS A 529 -6.34 -16.88 -44.03
CA LYS A 529 -7.08 -17.02 -42.78
C LYS A 529 -6.76 -18.39 -42.12
N PRO A 530 -6.27 -18.42 -40.86
CA PRO A 530 -6.19 -19.66 -40.11
C PRO A 530 -7.56 -20.32 -39.95
N GLY A 531 -7.59 -21.65 -39.91
CA GLY A 531 -8.81 -22.41 -39.59
C GLY A 531 -9.29 -22.14 -38.16
N ASP A 532 -10.54 -22.52 -37.88
CA ASP A 532 -11.07 -22.51 -36.52
C ASP A 532 -10.49 -23.69 -35.72
N PHE A 533 -10.25 -23.49 -34.43
CA PHE A 533 -9.55 -24.47 -33.57
C PHE A 533 -10.08 -24.48 -32.14
N ASP A 534 -9.77 -25.55 -31.41
CA ASP A 534 -10.01 -25.58 -29.96
C ASP A 534 -8.76 -25.10 -29.23
N ALA A 535 -8.95 -24.32 -28.19
CA ALA A 535 -7.88 -23.77 -27.37
C ALA A 535 -8.23 -23.81 -25.89
N GLY A 536 -7.20 -24.01 -25.07
CA GLY A 536 -7.22 -23.56 -23.69
C GLY A 536 -7.20 -22.03 -23.68
N VAL A 537 -8.22 -21.42 -23.10
CA VAL A 537 -8.36 -19.96 -23.06
C VAL A 537 -8.42 -19.50 -21.62
N ALA A 538 -7.50 -18.62 -21.27
CA ALA A 538 -7.46 -18.00 -19.95
C ALA A 538 -7.78 -16.51 -20.04
N PHE A 539 -8.60 -16.02 -19.11
CA PHE A 539 -8.96 -14.61 -18.99
C PHE A 539 -8.28 -13.98 -17.79
N PHE A 540 -7.85 -12.75 -17.96
CA PHE A 540 -7.15 -11.98 -16.95
C PHE A 540 -7.84 -10.62 -16.82
N PRO A 541 -8.68 -10.44 -15.78
CA PRO A 541 -9.38 -9.19 -15.56
C PRO A 541 -8.42 -8.02 -15.45
N ARG A 542 -8.70 -6.95 -16.19
CA ARG A 542 -7.95 -5.70 -16.11
C ARG A 542 -8.61 -4.80 -15.06
N PHE A 543 -8.19 -4.92 -13.81
CA PHE A 543 -8.68 -4.04 -12.76
C PHE A 543 -8.28 -2.58 -13.05
N GLN A 544 -9.23 -1.66 -12.86
CA GLN A 544 -9.05 -0.20 -13.00
C GLN A 544 -9.65 0.53 -11.79
N VAL A 545 -9.64 1.87 -11.83
CA VAL A 545 -10.12 2.78 -10.79
C VAL A 545 -11.46 2.40 -10.13
N PRO A 546 -12.48 1.87 -10.84
CA PRO A 546 -13.70 1.35 -10.21
C PRO A 546 -13.46 0.37 -9.06
N CYS A 547 -12.38 -0.41 -9.10
CA CYS A 547 -12.06 -1.36 -8.03
C CYS A 547 -11.69 -0.68 -6.70
N ASP A 548 -11.21 0.58 -6.75
CA ASP A 548 -10.84 1.35 -5.57
C ASP A 548 -12.06 1.94 -4.85
N LEU A 549 -13.18 2.13 -5.56
CA LEU A 549 -14.41 2.70 -4.99
C LEU A 549 -14.97 1.85 -3.85
N TYR A 550 -14.81 0.53 -3.92
CA TYR A 550 -15.25 -0.35 -2.84
C TYR A 550 -14.44 -0.12 -1.56
N GLY A 551 -13.10 -0.08 -1.66
CA GLY A 551 -12.24 0.21 -0.51
C GLY A 551 -12.50 1.60 0.06
N LEU A 552 -12.68 2.59 -0.82
CA LEU A 552 -13.10 3.94 -0.45
C LEU A 552 -14.46 3.96 0.27
N GLY A 553 -15.45 3.20 -0.21
CA GLY A 553 -16.76 3.07 0.42
C GLY A 553 -16.71 2.38 1.78
N MET A 554 -15.85 1.36 1.94
CA MET A 554 -15.62 0.74 3.25
C MET A 554 -14.90 1.69 4.22
N LEU A 555 -13.95 2.50 3.75
CA LEU A 555 -13.36 3.58 4.55
C LEU A 555 -14.40 4.64 4.96
N TYR A 556 -15.32 4.98 4.06
CA TYR A 556 -16.43 5.88 4.36
C TYR A 556 -17.33 5.31 5.46
N PHE A 557 -17.77 4.06 5.35
CA PHE A 557 -18.57 3.40 6.40
C PHE A 557 -17.80 3.28 7.71
N ARG A 558 -16.50 2.94 7.66
CA ARG A 558 -15.62 2.95 8.84
C ARG A 558 -15.60 4.32 9.50
N THR A 559 -15.50 5.38 8.72
CA THR A 559 -15.42 6.76 9.22
C THR A 559 -16.71 7.12 9.96
N LEU A 560 -17.87 6.72 9.43
CA LEU A 560 -19.16 7.07 10.00
C LEU A 560 -19.67 6.14 11.10
N LEU A 561 -19.32 4.85 11.08
CA LEU A 561 -20.03 3.82 11.86
C LEU A 561 -19.18 3.13 12.93
N VAL A 562 -17.84 3.16 12.83
CA VAL A 562 -16.97 2.55 13.86
C VAL A 562 -16.93 3.43 15.11
N ASN A 563 -17.10 2.79 16.26
CA ASN A 563 -17.13 3.42 17.58
C ASN A 563 -16.68 2.43 18.67
N ASP A 564 -16.75 2.82 19.95
CA ASP A 564 -16.36 1.99 21.09
C ASP A 564 -17.21 0.71 21.31
N ALA A 565 -18.40 0.62 20.70
CA ALA A 565 -19.28 -0.55 20.77
C ALA A 565 -19.33 -1.36 19.46
N THR A 566 -19.02 -0.75 18.32
CA THR A 566 -19.10 -1.37 16.99
C THR A 566 -17.75 -1.28 16.28
N ASP A 567 -17.07 -2.41 16.12
CA ASP A 567 -15.80 -2.48 15.40
C ASP A 567 -15.98 -2.57 13.88
N LEU A 568 -14.86 -2.54 13.15
CA LEU A 568 -14.88 -2.59 11.69
C LEU A 568 -15.47 -3.90 11.12
N LEU A 569 -15.29 -5.02 11.81
CA LEU A 569 -15.82 -6.31 11.35
C LEU A 569 -17.34 -6.32 11.44
N ALA A 570 -17.90 -5.80 12.53
CA ALA A 570 -19.35 -5.64 12.68
C ALA A 570 -19.94 -4.71 11.60
N VAL A 571 -19.24 -3.64 11.24
CA VAL A 571 -19.63 -2.75 10.13
C VAL A 571 -19.58 -3.49 8.79
N GLU A 572 -18.52 -4.23 8.49
CA GLU A 572 -18.41 -5.01 7.25
C GLU A 572 -19.52 -6.05 7.15
N ASP A 573 -19.76 -6.82 8.21
CA ASP A 573 -20.85 -7.79 8.27
C ASP A 573 -22.21 -7.13 8.04
N GLY A 574 -22.45 -5.96 8.64
CA GLY A 574 -23.65 -5.15 8.41
C GLY A 574 -23.83 -4.77 6.94
N VAL A 575 -22.78 -4.25 6.31
CA VAL A 575 -22.77 -3.92 4.87
C VAL A 575 -23.05 -5.17 4.04
N GLN A 576 -22.36 -6.30 4.29
CA GLN A 576 -22.57 -7.54 3.52
C GLN A 576 -24.00 -8.08 3.66
N ARG A 577 -24.62 -8.00 4.85
CA ARG A 577 -26.02 -8.40 5.04
C ARG A 577 -26.97 -7.55 4.20
N VAL A 578 -26.76 -6.23 4.14
CA VAL A 578 -27.54 -5.33 3.30
C VAL A 578 -27.34 -5.67 1.81
N LEU A 579 -26.08 -5.81 1.37
CA LEU A 579 -25.75 -6.12 -0.02
C LEU A 579 -26.34 -7.45 -0.48
N LYS A 580 -26.31 -8.48 0.38
CA LYS A 580 -26.91 -9.79 0.09
C LYS A 580 -28.43 -9.70 -0.10
N LYS A 581 -29.12 -8.97 0.78
CA LYS A 581 -30.58 -8.77 0.70
C LYS A 581 -30.95 -7.96 -0.56
N LEU A 582 -30.17 -6.92 -0.88
CA LEU A 582 -30.37 -6.13 -2.08
C LEU A 582 -30.13 -6.96 -3.37
N ALA A 583 -29.09 -7.80 -3.39
CA ALA A 583 -28.79 -8.68 -4.52
C ALA A 583 -29.95 -9.65 -4.83
N LEU A 584 -30.58 -10.23 -3.79
CA LEU A 584 -31.77 -11.06 -3.95
C LEU A 584 -32.95 -10.28 -4.56
N TRP A 585 -33.14 -9.02 -4.17
CA TRP A 585 -34.18 -8.17 -4.75
C TRP A 585 -33.88 -7.80 -6.21
N LEU A 586 -32.60 -7.64 -6.58
CA LEU A 586 -32.16 -7.30 -7.93
C LEU A 586 -32.26 -8.48 -8.92
N GLU A 587 -32.36 -9.71 -8.44
CA GLU A 587 -32.38 -10.90 -9.28
C GLU A 587 -33.48 -10.81 -10.36
N GLY A 588 -33.06 -10.98 -11.63
CA GLY A 588 -33.95 -10.89 -12.80
C GLY A 588 -34.30 -9.46 -13.25
N LYS A 589 -33.85 -8.40 -12.57
CA LYS A 589 -34.12 -7.00 -12.95
C LYS A 589 -32.97 -6.44 -13.80
N LYS A 590 -33.28 -6.07 -15.04
CA LYS A 590 -32.34 -5.35 -15.91
C LYS A 590 -32.42 -3.84 -15.65
N SER A 591 -31.29 -3.24 -15.25
CA SER A 591 -31.09 -1.79 -15.09
C SER A 591 -32.24 -1.05 -14.37
N PRO A 592 -32.50 -1.35 -13.09
CA PRO A 592 -33.53 -0.67 -12.32
C PRO A 592 -33.22 0.84 -12.17
N ALA A 593 -34.27 1.67 -12.18
CA ALA A 593 -34.10 3.11 -11.95
C ALA A 593 -33.51 3.41 -10.56
N ALA A 594 -32.59 4.37 -10.48
CA ALA A 594 -31.86 4.75 -9.26
C ALA A 594 -32.79 4.97 -8.05
N ALA A 595 -33.87 5.73 -8.24
CA ALA A 595 -34.84 6.05 -7.20
C ALA A 595 -35.52 4.79 -6.63
N ARG A 596 -35.74 3.77 -7.47
CA ARG A 596 -36.33 2.50 -7.04
C ARG A 596 -35.35 1.67 -6.24
N VAL A 597 -34.07 1.65 -6.64
CA VAL A 597 -33.01 0.98 -5.87
C VAL A 597 -32.88 1.63 -4.49
N ALA A 598 -32.81 2.96 -4.43
CA ALA A 598 -32.72 3.71 -3.18
C ALA A 598 -33.93 3.47 -2.26
N GLY A 599 -35.15 3.47 -2.83
CA GLY A 599 -36.38 3.21 -2.09
C GLY A 599 -36.49 1.82 -1.46
N GLU A 600 -35.75 0.84 -1.99
CA GLU A 600 -35.73 -0.55 -1.48
C GLU A 600 -34.54 -0.81 -0.58
N LEU A 601 -33.41 -0.14 -0.85
CA LEU A 601 -32.22 -0.19 -0.01
C LEU A 601 -32.47 0.37 1.40
N MET A 602 -33.12 1.53 1.51
CA MET A 602 -33.29 2.17 2.83
C MET A 602 -34.10 1.32 3.83
N PRO A 603 -35.23 0.69 3.47
CA PRO A 603 -35.93 -0.25 4.36
C PRO A 603 -35.08 -1.46 4.77
N ILE A 604 -34.15 -1.92 3.92
CA ILE A 604 -33.21 -3.00 4.27
C ILE A 604 -32.21 -2.51 5.33
N VAL A 605 -31.68 -1.30 5.13
CA VAL A 605 -30.74 -0.64 6.05
C VAL A 605 -31.38 -0.35 7.42
N GLU A 606 -32.62 0.12 7.45
CA GLU A 606 -33.37 0.41 8.68
C GLU A 606 -33.57 -0.84 9.56
N ARG A 607 -33.63 -2.03 8.96
CA ARG A 607 -33.68 -3.30 9.71
C ARG A 607 -32.35 -3.66 10.38
N GLU A 608 -31.24 -3.08 9.95
CA GLU A 608 -29.89 -3.25 10.49
C GLU A 608 -29.50 -2.05 11.38
N LYS A 609 -30.48 -1.49 12.11
CA LYS A 609 -30.31 -0.27 12.94
C LYS A 609 -29.22 -0.35 14.01
N GLU A 610 -28.82 -1.55 14.42
CA GLU A 610 -27.73 -1.74 15.39
C GLU A 610 -26.39 -1.21 14.84
N VAL A 611 -26.21 -1.27 13.52
CA VAL A 611 -25.00 -0.78 12.84
C VAL A 611 -25.25 0.60 12.21
N PHE A 612 -26.41 0.79 11.57
CA PHE A 612 -26.65 1.96 10.71
C PHE A 612 -27.48 3.09 11.35
N ALA A 613 -27.64 3.13 12.67
CA ALA A 613 -28.32 4.25 13.33
C ALA A 613 -27.44 5.52 13.36
N SER A 614 -28.06 6.69 13.20
CA SER A 614 -27.33 7.98 13.17
C SER A 614 -26.43 8.28 14.38
N PRO A 615 -26.72 7.82 15.62
CA PRO A 615 -25.80 8.02 16.74
C PRO A 615 -24.43 7.34 16.55
N ALA A 616 -24.30 6.35 15.65
CA ALA A 616 -23.03 5.69 15.37
C ALA A 616 -21.91 6.65 14.92
N ILE A 617 -22.27 7.86 14.46
CA ILE A 617 -21.32 8.93 14.13
C ILE A 617 -20.46 9.35 15.34
N LEU A 618 -20.98 9.19 16.56
CA LEU A 618 -20.33 9.52 17.82
C LEU A 618 -19.61 8.29 18.39
N TYR A 619 -18.36 8.46 18.77
CA TYR A 619 -17.49 7.36 19.18
C TYR A 619 -17.83 6.83 20.57
N LEU A 620 -18.24 7.67 21.52
CA LEU A 620 -18.50 7.26 22.91
C LEU A 620 -19.97 6.87 23.12
N GLN A 621 -20.20 5.78 23.86
CA GLN A 621 -21.55 5.34 24.21
C GLN A 621 -22.37 6.42 24.93
N ASP A 622 -21.80 7.13 25.90
CA ASP A 622 -22.50 8.17 26.65
C ASP A 622 -23.01 9.30 25.72
N ASP A 623 -22.17 9.73 24.77
CA ASP A 623 -22.54 10.76 23.79
C ASP A 623 -23.71 10.31 22.90
N ARG A 624 -23.80 9.00 22.59
CA ARG A 624 -24.89 8.39 21.81
C ARG A 624 -26.19 8.27 22.60
N ASP A 625 -26.11 7.89 23.87
CA ASP A 625 -27.28 7.73 24.74
C ASP A 625 -27.95 9.07 25.03
N GLU A 626 -27.17 10.15 25.15
CA GLU A 626 -27.68 11.52 25.25
C GLU A 626 -28.32 12.02 23.94
N ARG A 627 -27.94 11.44 22.79
CA ARG A 627 -28.30 11.92 21.45
C ARG A 627 -28.82 10.80 20.55
N PRO A 628 -29.95 10.15 20.90
CA PRO A 628 -30.50 9.01 20.13
C PRO A 628 -30.97 9.39 18.71
N ARG A 629 -31.08 10.70 18.42
CA ARG A 629 -31.35 11.27 17.08
C ARG A 629 -30.27 12.28 16.72
N ALA A 630 -29.03 11.81 16.66
CA ALA A 630 -27.86 12.64 16.45
C ALA A 630 -27.93 13.49 15.17
N LEU A 631 -28.53 12.97 14.09
CA LEU A 631 -28.61 13.66 12.79
C LEU A 631 -30.03 13.67 12.21
N PRO A 632 -30.39 14.66 11.37
CA PRO A 632 -31.63 14.65 10.61
C PRO A 632 -31.76 13.40 9.74
N GLN A 633 -32.91 12.72 9.81
CA GLN A 633 -33.11 11.42 9.14
C GLN A 633 -32.80 11.47 7.65
N ARG A 634 -33.26 12.50 6.93
CA ARG A 634 -33.00 12.63 5.49
C ARG A 634 -31.52 12.79 5.17
N LEU A 635 -30.80 13.60 5.95
CA LEU A 635 -29.36 13.78 5.78
C LEU A 635 -28.63 12.45 6.01
N TRP A 636 -28.98 11.73 7.06
CA TRP A 636 -28.41 10.41 7.37
C TRP A 636 -28.68 9.38 6.28
N SER A 637 -29.92 9.30 5.76
CA SER A 637 -30.24 8.41 4.65
C SER A 637 -29.40 8.71 3.41
N ASP A 638 -29.24 9.98 3.05
CA ASP A 638 -28.46 10.38 1.88
C ASP A 638 -26.96 10.04 2.05
N LEU A 639 -26.41 10.21 3.26
CA LEU A 639 -25.05 9.79 3.60
C LEU A 639 -24.86 8.27 3.44
N LEU A 640 -25.81 7.46 3.92
CA LEU A 640 -25.75 6.01 3.77
C LEU A 640 -25.90 5.57 2.31
N LEU A 641 -26.80 6.20 1.55
CA LEU A 641 -26.97 5.94 0.13
C LEU A 641 -25.67 6.20 -0.64
N PHE A 642 -24.98 7.31 -0.35
CA PHE A 642 -23.67 7.60 -0.95
C PHE A 642 -22.65 6.48 -0.67
N GLY A 643 -22.55 6.01 0.58
CA GLY A 643 -21.70 4.87 0.93
C GLY A 643 -22.06 3.60 0.14
N PHE A 644 -23.35 3.30 -0.01
CA PHE A 644 -23.79 2.15 -0.79
C PHE A 644 -23.51 2.28 -2.29
N LYS A 645 -23.56 3.49 -2.87
CA LYS A 645 -23.17 3.72 -4.26
C LYS A 645 -21.70 3.41 -4.53
N LEU A 646 -20.82 3.63 -3.54
CA LEU A 646 -19.39 3.31 -3.62
C LEU A 646 -19.11 1.80 -3.56
N VAL A 647 -19.84 1.05 -2.73
CA VAL A 647 -19.58 -0.39 -2.50
C VAL A 647 -20.40 -1.33 -3.41
N THR A 648 -21.18 -0.79 -4.35
CA THR A 648 -22.03 -1.57 -5.26
C THR A 648 -21.67 -1.36 -6.73
N GLY A 649 -22.10 -2.29 -7.59
CA GLY A 649 -21.93 -2.23 -9.05
C GLY A 649 -23.27 -2.24 -9.81
N ILE A 650 -24.29 -1.52 -9.31
CA ILE A 650 -25.67 -1.57 -9.80
C ILE A 650 -25.87 -0.51 -10.90
N PRO A 651 -26.22 -0.91 -12.14
CA PRO A 651 -26.46 0.03 -13.23
C PRO A 651 -27.51 1.08 -12.89
N GLY A 652 -27.17 2.34 -13.11
CA GLY A 652 -28.04 3.50 -12.86
C GLY A 652 -28.12 3.94 -11.40
N PHE A 653 -27.53 3.22 -10.44
CA PHE A 653 -27.47 3.62 -9.03
C PHE A 653 -26.04 3.91 -8.58
N SER A 654 -25.12 2.97 -8.83
CA SER A 654 -23.71 3.05 -8.43
C SER A 654 -22.89 3.96 -9.34
N PHE A 655 -21.72 4.41 -8.88
CA PHE A 655 -20.80 5.20 -9.68
C PHE A 655 -20.17 4.40 -10.83
N SER A 656 -19.99 3.09 -10.65
CA SER A 656 -19.45 2.17 -11.65
C SER A 656 -20.22 0.86 -11.65
N THR A 657 -20.25 0.17 -12.77
CA THR A 657 -20.95 -1.12 -12.93
C THR A 657 -20.00 -2.32 -13.06
N GLY A 658 -18.73 -2.06 -13.34
CA GLY A 658 -17.73 -3.09 -13.63
C GLY A 658 -16.33 -2.72 -13.16
N HIS A 659 -15.42 -3.69 -13.18
CA HIS A 659 -14.04 -3.53 -12.70
C HIS A 659 -13.16 -2.65 -13.61
N ALA A 660 -13.60 -2.42 -14.84
CA ALA A 660 -12.93 -1.59 -15.84
C ALA A 660 -13.81 -0.45 -16.38
N ASP A 661 -14.94 -0.14 -15.71
CA ASP A 661 -15.92 0.87 -16.12
C ASP A 661 -15.42 2.32 -15.89
N CYS A 662 -14.37 2.71 -16.62
CA CYS A 662 -13.84 4.06 -16.64
C CYS A 662 -13.14 4.37 -17.97
N PRO A 663 -13.05 5.65 -18.39
CA PRO A 663 -12.30 6.03 -19.57
C PRO A 663 -10.78 5.80 -19.38
N PRO A 664 -10.08 5.05 -20.25
CA PRO A 664 -8.66 4.76 -20.08
C PRO A 664 -7.74 6.01 -20.06
N GLU A 665 -8.13 7.07 -20.78
CA GLU A 665 -7.33 8.30 -20.89
C GLU A 665 -7.51 9.27 -19.71
N LYS A 666 -8.64 9.15 -19.01
CA LYS A 666 -9.03 10.04 -17.90
C LYS A 666 -9.72 9.25 -16.79
N PRO A 667 -9.04 8.27 -16.18
CA PRO A 667 -9.63 7.41 -15.17
C PRO A 667 -10.09 8.18 -13.92
N GLU A 668 -9.51 9.36 -13.64
CA GLU A 668 -9.88 10.26 -12.54
C GLU A 668 -11.30 10.83 -12.65
N THR A 669 -11.91 10.82 -13.84
CA THR A 669 -13.27 11.36 -14.05
C THR A 669 -14.35 10.62 -13.25
N LEU A 670 -14.09 9.37 -12.87
CA LEU A 670 -14.96 8.64 -11.96
C LEU A 670 -14.91 9.26 -10.55
N MET A 671 -13.72 9.63 -10.08
CA MET A 671 -13.55 10.31 -8.80
C MET A 671 -14.13 11.73 -8.81
N ASP A 672 -14.11 12.44 -9.96
CA ASP A 672 -14.80 13.73 -10.11
C ASP A 672 -16.31 13.61 -9.81
N GLN A 673 -16.95 12.51 -10.23
CA GLN A 673 -18.37 12.25 -9.95
C GLN A 673 -18.61 12.00 -8.45
N VAL A 674 -17.77 11.16 -7.83
CA VAL A 674 -17.82 10.88 -6.39
C VAL A 674 -17.69 12.18 -5.59
N MET A 675 -16.70 13.00 -5.93
CA MET A 675 -16.45 14.26 -5.23
C MET A 675 -17.56 15.29 -5.46
N THR A 676 -18.19 15.33 -6.63
CA THR A 676 -19.33 16.21 -6.89
C THR A 676 -20.51 15.87 -5.98
N GLU A 677 -20.82 14.57 -5.80
CA GLU A 677 -21.90 14.16 -4.90
C GLU A 677 -21.53 14.38 -3.43
N LEU A 678 -20.27 14.12 -3.05
CA LEU A 678 -19.75 14.38 -1.70
C LEU A 678 -19.85 15.87 -1.33
N ALA A 679 -19.44 16.77 -2.23
CA ALA A 679 -19.52 18.22 -2.01
C ALA A 679 -20.96 18.67 -1.75
N GLY A 680 -21.95 18.08 -2.44
CA GLY A 680 -23.36 18.35 -2.19
C GLY A 680 -23.84 17.88 -0.80
N LEU A 681 -23.26 16.80 -0.26
CA LEU A 681 -23.52 16.36 1.11
C LEU A 681 -22.85 17.29 2.13
N GLU A 682 -21.59 17.66 1.91
CA GLU A 682 -20.84 18.61 2.74
C GLU A 682 -21.55 19.96 2.83
N ASP A 683 -22.07 20.47 1.71
CA ASP A 683 -22.83 21.71 1.66
C ASP A 683 -24.09 21.65 2.53
N ARG A 684 -24.80 20.52 2.52
CA ARG A 684 -25.97 20.32 3.36
C ARG A 684 -25.61 20.23 4.83
N VAL A 685 -24.53 19.54 5.18
CA VAL A 685 -24.02 19.49 6.56
C VAL A 685 -23.65 20.90 7.02
N ARG A 686 -22.97 21.68 6.19
CA ARG A 686 -22.60 23.07 6.46
C ARG A 686 -23.82 23.95 6.71
N ILE A 687 -24.86 23.83 5.88
CA ILE A 687 -26.13 24.55 6.06
C ILE A 687 -26.79 24.17 7.39
N GLU A 688 -26.87 22.88 7.72
CA GLU A 688 -27.47 22.41 8.98
C GLU A 688 -26.65 22.84 10.21
N LEU A 689 -25.32 22.89 10.10
CA LEU A 689 -24.42 23.24 11.19
C LEU A 689 -24.41 24.76 11.48
N PHE A 690 -24.28 25.59 10.44
CA PHE A 690 -24.04 27.03 10.60
C PHE A 690 -25.25 27.91 10.31
N SER A 691 -26.11 27.52 9.36
CA SER A 691 -27.20 28.39 8.85
C SER A 691 -28.56 28.10 9.47
N LYS A 692 -28.66 27.13 10.39
CA LYS A 692 -29.92 26.76 11.04
C LYS A 692 -30.57 27.95 11.78
N ALA A 693 -29.79 28.78 12.47
CA ALA A 693 -30.32 29.93 13.19
C ALA A 693 -30.90 31.02 12.28
N ASP A 694 -30.26 31.28 11.13
CA ASP A 694 -30.77 32.26 10.16
C ASP A 694 -32.05 31.76 9.47
N ARG A 695 -32.10 30.46 9.11
CA ARG A 695 -33.33 29.84 8.56
C ARG A 695 -34.45 29.80 9.58
N ASP A 696 -34.17 29.43 10.83
CA ASP A 696 -35.19 29.36 11.88
C ASP A 696 -35.75 30.77 12.17
N ARG A 697 -34.90 31.81 12.08
CA ARG A 697 -35.34 33.21 12.14
C ARG A 697 -36.18 33.60 10.92
N GLU A 698 -35.75 33.27 9.71
CA GLU A 698 -36.50 33.58 8.47
C GLU A 698 -37.86 32.87 8.42
N ILE A 699 -37.91 31.59 8.82
CA ILE A 699 -39.16 30.83 8.95
C ILE A 699 -40.05 31.46 10.02
N PHE A 700 -39.49 31.84 11.17
CA PHE A 700 -40.25 32.52 12.22
C PHE A 700 -40.82 33.86 11.71
N GLU A 701 -40.02 34.67 11.02
CA GLU A 701 -40.46 35.94 10.41
C GLU A 701 -41.57 35.73 9.38
N ILE A 702 -41.45 34.74 8.50
CA ILE A 702 -42.50 34.39 7.51
C ILE A 702 -43.76 33.88 8.23
N CYS A 703 -43.63 33.02 9.24
CA CYS A 703 -44.76 32.54 10.02
C CYS A 703 -45.45 33.67 10.79
N SER A 704 -44.70 34.61 11.36
CA SER A 704 -45.24 35.81 12.01
C SER A 704 -45.96 36.72 11.03
N GLN A 705 -45.41 36.97 9.85
CA GLN A 705 -46.06 37.74 8.79
C GLN A 705 -47.37 37.07 8.31
N LEU A 706 -47.35 35.76 8.08
CA LEU A 706 -48.55 34.99 7.71
C LEU A 706 -49.61 35.00 8.83
N LEU A 707 -49.19 35.01 10.10
CA LEU A 707 -50.10 35.14 11.24
C LEU A 707 -50.73 36.54 11.34
N GLU A 708 -50.00 37.59 10.97
CA GLU A 708 -50.50 38.98 10.91
C GLU A 708 -51.47 39.20 9.74
N GLU A 709 -51.27 38.50 8.61
CA GLU A 709 -52.15 38.57 7.43
C GLU A 709 -53.46 37.76 7.56
N LEU A 710 -53.60 36.92 8.58
CA LEU A 710 -54.83 36.18 8.85
C LEU A 710 -55.89 37.11 9.50
N PRO A 711 -57.10 37.26 8.91
CA PRO A 711 -58.14 38.11 9.46
C PRO A 711 -58.69 37.50 10.76
N GLY A 712 -58.22 38.01 11.90
CA GLY A 712 -58.69 37.62 13.25
C GLY A 712 -57.61 37.48 14.33
N GLY A 713 -56.31 37.64 14.02
CA GLY A 713 -55.18 37.40 14.93
C GLY A 713 -54.97 38.41 16.07
N GLY A 714 -55.94 39.28 16.36
CA GLY A 714 -55.88 40.20 17.49
C GLY A 714 -56.30 39.53 18.79
N ARG A 715 -55.46 38.69 19.39
CA ARG A 715 -55.40 38.42 20.85
C ARG A 715 -54.17 37.58 21.17
N GLY A 716 -53.24 38.21 21.87
CA GLY A 716 -51.85 37.78 22.02
C GLY A 716 -51.61 36.49 22.80
N PHE A 717 -50.37 36.02 22.64
CA PHE A 717 -49.68 35.17 23.60
C PHE A 717 -48.66 36.02 24.37
N PRO A 718 -48.57 35.89 25.71
CA PRO A 718 -47.54 36.55 26.51
C PRO A 718 -46.16 35.86 26.31
N PRO A 719 -45.05 36.54 26.66
CA PRO A 719 -43.69 36.26 26.20
C PRO A 719 -43.10 34.91 26.62
#